data_AF-A0A364NHL0-F1
#
_entry.id   AF-A0A364NHL0-F1
#
_cell.length_a   1.000
_cell.length_b   1.000
_cell.length_c   1.000
_cell.angle_alpha   90.00
_cell.angle_beta   90.00
_cell.angle_gamma   90.00
#
_symmetry.space_group_name_H-M   'P 1'
#
loop_
_entity.id
_entity.type
_entity.pdbx_description
1 polymer ?
#
loop_
_entity_poly.entity_id
_entity_poly.type
_entity_poly.pdbx_seq_one_letter_code
_entity_poly.pdbx_strand_id
1 'polypeptide(L)'
;MQQAWLALKDESEFTTRLEQPATEAMFYDPAAPSTVARRQRVRANFKMFCEVFYNETEETEMYAAETLTDRVCRFMEGIAKACKGKLAEKVKVSTLIQNRQSLEWWIRVLTPSFSTFSQEFTTRVSRHIHMIARLQNLSTENRKKNNLGEFELELFWGQIQVEQKKLANLKQHYVAWVLAFITGARPGSFTVSSRYRKGASMGGAVSASVPPRQESHTLRWSDVTFERMGQGISCGVVFRFNKGHQDPYRSSYVEGKREWFFPPKQQLLHLDLSLLLFLLAYERGLFKEDLQALLSGNKRKIDKREEINTQAVFVSADTKDMGYGALNPQLQEMCLSVGLLEYNNMYAFRREAATVTKHSKGLESAQELLNHVPSSKVAYIHYDPKGFGRRDTTAFRLGGPELSIADIRKYFSQASSLWKPTGTQKTATEEIKIAVEQRLLDNEEYAQLETTLEDILRSCHQFLQDNEVVAEEDSYGHSTRNVAKYRELLNDDVVKMQIETPGLLKRLNDHLAHRKTRRRDIRIALKKEVIETMKSDSAGQQQACNFNASDDDETDEDEDMNQDVNAGSNDEPDSWKTIEEDHILVALDNEGASTEDKGDTRATFIKEWMHLADSDLRRSKIKCLRCRLYPTMPQEAKDKEWILVKYNTHLKSEVHSRKSQLRRAFMIMQQENGKASCPLCSKSYNRASSFLEHVEQLHPEQLWLTKKAASAGDDEVEVEGHAAENSVQKHGPEDHEEGVSFDGLSVFE
;
A
#
# COMPACT_ATOMS: atom_id res chain seq x y z
N MET A 1 23.22 -44.35 -14.03
CA MET A 1 21.98 -43.72 -14.53
C MET A 1 21.07 -44.72 -15.24
N GLN A 2 21.48 -45.34 -16.34
CA GLN A 2 20.65 -46.32 -17.08
C GLN A 2 20.08 -47.47 -16.21
N GLN A 3 20.88 -48.03 -15.31
CA GLN A 3 20.42 -49.05 -14.34
C GLN A 3 19.40 -48.50 -13.33
N ALA A 4 19.51 -47.22 -12.94
CA ALA A 4 18.53 -46.56 -12.07
C ALA A 4 17.20 -46.32 -12.79
N TRP A 5 17.24 -45.95 -14.08
CA TRP A 5 16.04 -45.82 -14.91
C TRP A 5 15.35 -47.17 -15.14
N LEU A 6 16.11 -48.26 -15.30
CA LEU A 6 15.56 -49.61 -15.41
C LEU A 6 14.93 -50.08 -14.10
N ALA A 7 15.57 -49.82 -12.95
CA ALA A 7 15.01 -50.15 -11.64
C ALA A 7 13.71 -49.37 -11.34
N LEU A 8 13.64 -48.11 -11.77
CA LEU A 8 12.44 -47.27 -11.63
C LEU A 8 11.30 -47.67 -12.59
N LYS A 9 11.63 -48.26 -13.75
CA LYS A 9 10.64 -48.72 -14.74
C LYS A 9 9.81 -49.91 -14.23
N ASP A 10 10.42 -50.78 -13.41
CA ASP A 10 9.75 -51.95 -12.85
C ASP A 10 8.92 -51.62 -11.59
N GLU A 11 9.01 -50.38 -11.09
CA GLU A 11 8.25 -49.88 -9.95
C GLU A 11 6.92 -49.25 -10.44
N SER A 12 5.82 -50.02 -10.33
CA SER A 12 4.49 -49.59 -10.80
C SER A 12 4.00 -48.32 -10.11
N GLU A 13 4.36 -48.13 -8.84
CA GLU A 13 4.05 -46.91 -8.06
C GLU A 13 4.81 -45.70 -8.61
N PHE A 14 6.07 -45.86 -9.03
CA PHE A 14 6.86 -44.79 -9.65
C PHE A 14 6.33 -44.43 -11.05
N THR A 15 5.93 -45.43 -11.84
CA THR A 15 5.33 -45.20 -13.17
C THR A 15 4.01 -44.44 -13.05
N THR A 16 3.15 -44.83 -12.11
CA THR A 16 1.90 -44.11 -11.79
C THR A 16 2.19 -42.67 -11.31
N ARG A 17 3.23 -42.50 -10.47
CA ARG A 17 3.70 -41.19 -10.00
C ARG A 17 4.38 -40.33 -11.07
N LEU A 18 4.81 -40.89 -12.21
CA LEU A 18 5.35 -40.16 -13.35
C LEU A 18 4.24 -39.75 -14.34
N GLU A 19 3.28 -40.64 -14.57
CA GLU A 19 2.15 -40.38 -15.46
C GLU A 19 1.20 -39.31 -14.88
N GLN A 20 1.03 -39.29 -13.57
CA GLN A 20 0.15 -38.34 -12.89
C GLN A 20 0.61 -36.87 -13.06
N PRO A 21 1.87 -36.47 -12.79
CA PRO A 21 2.36 -35.11 -13.06
C PRO A 21 2.32 -34.73 -14.54
N ALA A 22 2.53 -35.67 -15.46
CA ALA A 22 2.50 -35.38 -16.90
C ALA A 22 1.06 -35.05 -17.37
N THR A 23 0.07 -35.80 -16.90
CA THR A 23 -1.34 -35.51 -17.15
C THR A 23 -1.83 -34.28 -16.38
N GLU A 24 -1.40 -34.07 -15.14
CA GLU A 24 -1.72 -32.87 -14.35
C GLU A 24 -1.08 -31.61 -14.94
N ALA A 25 0.14 -31.70 -15.52
CA ALA A 25 0.83 -30.58 -16.16
C ALA A 25 0.05 -30.02 -17.35
N MET A 26 -0.65 -30.87 -18.11
CA MET A 26 -1.53 -30.46 -19.19
C MET A 26 -2.66 -29.53 -18.70
N PHE A 27 -3.12 -29.70 -17.47
CA PHE A 27 -4.16 -28.89 -16.84
C PHE A 27 -3.60 -27.83 -15.87
N TYR A 28 -2.27 -27.72 -15.77
CA TYR A 28 -1.64 -26.73 -14.92
C TYR A 28 -1.84 -25.34 -15.52
N ASP A 29 -2.57 -24.49 -14.80
CA ASP A 29 -2.79 -23.10 -15.17
C ASP A 29 -1.80 -22.20 -14.39
N PRO A 30 -0.74 -21.68 -15.04
CA PRO A 30 0.23 -20.82 -14.36
C PRO A 30 -0.33 -19.41 -14.05
N ALA A 31 -1.58 -19.12 -14.40
CA ALA A 31 -2.18 -17.81 -14.15
C ALA A 31 -2.48 -17.58 -12.66
N ALA A 32 -2.74 -16.32 -12.30
CA ALA A 32 -3.11 -15.94 -10.93
C ALA A 32 -4.37 -16.71 -10.44
N PRO A 33 -4.48 -17.04 -9.14
CA PRO A 33 -5.58 -17.86 -8.60
C PRO A 33 -6.99 -17.37 -8.95
N SER A 34 -7.20 -16.06 -9.05
CA SER A 34 -8.50 -15.50 -9.46
C SER A 34 -8.84 -15.80 -10.93
N THR A 35 -7.83 -15.87 -11.79
CA THR A 35 -7.98 -16.23 -13.20
C THR A 35 -8.30 -17.72 -13.33
N VAL A 36 -7.58 -18.56 -12.59
CA VAL A 36 -7.83 -20.02 -12.52
C VAL A 36 -9.27 -20.28 -12.06
N ALA A 37 -9.69 -19.68 -10.94
CA ALA A 37 -11.04 -19.82 -10.41
C ALA A 37 -12.13 -19.30 -11.38
N ARG A 38 -11.83 -18.24 -12.16
CA ARG A 38 -12.74 -17.77 -13.21
C ARG A 38 -12.82 -18.79 -14.35
N ARG A 39 -11.69 -19.29 -14.84
CA ARG A 39 -11.62 -20.32 -15.89
C ARG A 39 -12.39 -21.57 -15.50
N GLN A 40 -12.19 -22.08 -14.29
CA GLN A 40 -12.92 -23.24 -13.77
C GLN A 40 -14.44 -23.02 -13.74
N ARG A 41 -14.88 -21.85 -13.24
CA ARG A 41 -16.31 -21.50 -13.22
C ARG A 41 -16.92 -21.42 -14.61
N VAL A 42 -16.20 -20.82 -15.56
CA VAL A 42 -16.68 -20.70 -16.95
C VAL A 42 -16.74 -22.08 -17.63
N ARG A 43 -15.78 -22.98 -17.38
CA ARG A 43 -15.85 -24.38 -17.82
C ARG A 43 -17.07 -25.09 -17.24
N ALA A 44 -17.30 -24.99 -15.93
CA ALA A 44 -18.46 -25.60 -15.29
C ALA A 44 -19.79 -25.10 -15.89
N ASN A 45 -19.91 -23.79 -16.13
CA ASN A 45 -21.09 -23.22 -16.77
C ASN A 45 -21.26 -23.69 -18.23
N PHE A 46 -20.17 -23.85 -18.98
CA PHE A 46 -20.22 -24.34 -20.35
C PHE A 46 -20.60 -25.81 -20.41
N LYS A 47 -20.08 -26.65 -19.51
CA LYS A 47 -20.49 -28.05 -19.37
C LYS A 47 -21.99 -28.17 -19.10
N MET A 48 -22.47 -27.46 -18.09
CA MET A 48 -23.89 -27.43 -17.75
C MET A 48 -24.74 -26.99 -18.95
N PHE A 49 -24.27 -26.02 -19.74
CA PHE A 49 -24.95 -25.61 -20.96
C PHE A 49 -24.98 -26.74 -22.01
N CYS A 50 -23.86 -27.45 -22.24
CA CYS A 50 -23.83 -28.57 -23.18
C CYS A 50 -24.73 -29.74 -22.72
N GLU A 51 -24.70 -30.07 -21.43
CA GLU A 51 -25.55 -31.10 -20.83
C GLU A 51 -27.04 -30.78 -21.05
N VAL A 52 -27.46 -29.54 -20.77
CA VAL A 52 -28.87 -29.14 -20.85
C VAL A 52 -29.36 -28.99 -22.28
N PHE A 53 -28.58 -28.41 -23.18
CA PHE A 53 -29.05 -28.05 -24.53
C PHE A 53 -28.67 -29.07 -25.61
N TYR A 54 -27.72 -29.97 -25.34
CA TYR A 54 -27.23 -30.94 -26.31
C TYR A 54 -27.22 -32.38 -25.79
N ASN A 55 -27.57 -32.61 -24.51
CA ASN A 55 -27.51 -33.93 -23.86
C ASN A 55 -26.12 -34.58 -23.91
N GLU A 56 -25.06 -33.77 -24.00
CA GLU A 56 -23.67 -34.23 -24.00
C GLU A 56 -23.16 -34.27 -22.57
N THR A 57 -22.61 -35.40 -22.13
CA THR A 57 -22.06 -35.57 -20.77
C THR A 57 -20.54 -35.72 -20.78
N GLU A 58 -19.96 -36.15 -21.90
CA GLU A 58 -18.53 -36.33 -22.08
C GLU A 58 -17.86 -35.05 -22.60
N GLU A 59 -16.77 -34.63 -21.96
CA GLU A 59 -16.06 -33.40 -22.35
C GLU A 59 -15.46 -33.48 -23.75
N THR A 60 -15.03 -34.66 -24.18
CA THR A 60 -14.49 -34.86 -25.54
C THR A 60 -15.52 -34.47 -26.61
N GLU A 61 -16.79 -34.80 -26.39
CA GLU A 61 -17.89 -34.42 -27.28
C GLU A 61 -18.17 -32.93 -27.18
N MET A 62 -18.25 -32.37 -25.96
CA MET A 62 -18.49 -30.94 -25.73
C MET A 62 -17.46 -30.03 -26.42
N TYR A 63 -16.20 -30.49 -26.48
CA TYR A 63 -15.05 -29.77 -27.04
C TYR A 63 -14.65 -30.24 -28.46
N ALA A 64 -15.51 -31.00 -29.15
CA ALA A 64 -15.29 -31.45 -30.53
C ALA A 64 -15.13 -30.26 -31.51
N ALA A 65 -14.11 -30.30 -32.37
CA ALA A 65 -13.69 -29.17 -33.20
C ALA A 65 -14.80 -28.69 -34.16
N GLU A 66 -15.60 -29.62 -34.68
CA GLU A 66 -16.62 -29.40 -35.69
C GLU A 66 -17.79 -28.55 -35.17
N THR A 67 -18.13 -28.66 -33.89
CA THR A 67 -19.31 -28.04 -33.27
C THR A 67 -18.95 -26.97 -32.24
N LEU A 68 -17.71 -26.97 -31.74
CA LEU A 68 -17.26 -26.11 -30.64
C LEU A 68 -17.55 -24.63 -30.86
N THR A 69 -17.24 -24.08 -32.03
CA THR A 69 -17.44 -22.64 -32.30
C THR A 69 -18.91 -22.24 -32.21
N ASP A 70 -19.83 -23.08 -32.73
CA ASP A 70 -21.27 -22.81 -32.67
C ASP A 70 -21.80 -22.90 -31.24
N ARG A 71 -21.40 -23.95 -30.50
CA ARG A 71 -21.78 -24.13 -29.09
C ARG A 71 -21.31 -22.97 -28.23
N VAL A 72 -20.07 -22.50 -28.41
CA VAL A 72 -19.56 -21.34 -27.67
C VAL A 72 -20.34 -20.08 -28.02
N CYS A 73 -20.72 -19.86 -29.29
CA CYS A 73 -21.57 -18.73 -29.66
C CYS A 73 -22.91 -18.75 -28.91
N ARG A 74 -23.63 -19.88 -28.97
CA ARG A 74 -24.92 -20.05 -28.28
C ARG A 74 -24.78 -19.98 -26.76
N PHE A 75 -23.68 -20.48 -26.20
CA PHE A 75 -23.37 -20.32 -24.78
C PHE A 75 -23.23 -18.84 -24.40
N MET A 76 -22.53 -18.02 -25.19
CA MET A 76 -22.43 -16.57 -24.95
C MET A 76 -23.80 -15.90 -25.01
N GLU A 77 -24.66 -16.31 -25.94
CA GLU A 77 -26.03 -15.82 -26.03
C GLU A 77 -26.86 -16.21 -24.81
N GLY A 78 -26.75 -17.47 -24.36
CA GLY A 78 -27.40 -17.97 -23.14
C GLY A 78 -26.96 -17.21 -21.90
N ILE A 79 -25.66 -16.96 -21.74
CA ILE A 79 -25.14 -16.14 -20.64
C ILE A 79 -25.69 -14.71 -20.70
N ALA A 80 -25.77 -14.11 -21.90
CA ALA A 80 -26.30 -12.76 -22.06
C ALA A 80 -27.77 -12.65 -21.66
N LYS A 81 -28.58 -13.67 -21.97
CA LYS A 81 -30.01 -13.74 -21.61
C LYS A 81 -30.24 -14.08 -20.14
N ALA A 82 -29.47 -15.01 -19.58
CA ALA A 82 -29.72 -15.56 -18.24
C ALA A 82 -29.06 -14.75 -17.10
N CYS A 83 -27.93 -14.09 -17.36
CA CYS A 83 -27.15 -13.44 -16.31
C CYS A 83 -27.52 -11.97 -16.12
N LYS A 84 -27.73 -11.58 -14.86
CA LYS A 84 -27.90 -10.17 -14.47
C LYS A 84 -26.55 -9.50 -14.24
N GLY A 85 -26.46 -8.22 -14.63
CA GLY A 85 -25.30 -7.40 -14.33
C GLY A 85 -25.23 -7.00 -12.85
N LYS A 86 -24.04 -6.63 -12.36
CA LYS A 86 -23.89 -6.14 -10.98
C LYS A 86 -24.49 -4.74 -10.74
N LEU A 87 -24.58 -3.93 -11.79
CA LEU A 87 -25.07 -2.55 -11.73
C LEU A 87 -26.24 -2.28 -12.66
N ALA A 88 -26.43 -3.13 -13.66
CA ALA A 88 -27.45 -3.00 -14.67
C ALA A 88 -28.20 -4.32 -14.72
N GLU A 89 -29.42 -4.29 -15.25
CA GLU A 89 -30.24 -5.49 -15.41
C GLU A 89 -29.52 -6.58 -16.22
N LYS A 90 -28.72 -6.18 -17.22
CA LYS A 90 -28.04 -7.08 -18.15
C LYS A 90 -26.53 -7.13 -17.93
N VAL A 91 -25.92 -8.24 -18.35
CA VAL A 91 -24.46 -8.43 -18.33
C VAL A 91 -23.75 -7.46 -19.28
N LYS A 92 -22.49 -7.13 -18.99
CA LYS A 92 -21.65 -6.29 -19.87
C LYS A 92 -20.99 -7.11 -20.97
N VAL A 93 -20.74 -6.49 -22.11
CA VAL A 93 -19.99 -7.08 -23.23
C VAL A 93 -18.60 -7.57 -22.79
N SER A 94 -17.92 -6.81 -21.92
CA SER A 94 -16.60 -7.19 -21.40
C SER A 94 -16.61 -8.48 -20.56
N THR A 95 -17.74 -8.83 -19.93
CA THR A 95 -17.89 -10.11 -19.23
C THR A 95 -17.97 -11.27 -20.21
N LEU A 96 -18.69 -11.11 -21.32
CA LEU A 96 -18.74 -12.14 -22.38
C LEU A 96 -17.35 -12.36 -22.99
N ILE A 97 -16.61 -11.28 -23.25
CA ILE A 97 -15.22 -11.37 -23.72
C ILE A 97 -14.32 -12.13 -22.73
N GLN A 98 -14.46 -11.87 -21.42
CA GLN A 98 -13.71 -12.61 -20.39
C GLN A 98 -14.09 -14.09 -20.32
N ASN A 99 -15.37 -14.43 -20.52
CA ASN A 99 -15.81 -15.81 -20.61
C ASN A 99 -15.22 -16.50 -21.85
N ARG A 100 -15.22 -15.84 -23.02
CA ARG A 100 -14.57 -16.34 -24.23
C ARG A 100 -13.10 -16.65 -23.99
N GLN A 101 -12.33 -15.69 -23.46
CA GLN A 101 -10.91 -15.88 -23.15
C GLN A 101 -10.67 -17.00 -22.12
N SER A 102 -11.60 -17.17 -21.19
CA SER A 102 -11.52 -18.23 -20.19
C SER A 102 -11.79 -19.61 -20.80
N LEU A 103 -12.75 -19.73 -21.73
CA LEU A 103 -12.99 -20.95 -22.50
C LEU A 103 -11.86 -21.25 -23.47
N GLU A 104 -11.31 -20.24 -24.14
CA GLU A 104 -10.21 -20.39 -25.09
C GLU A 104 -9.01 -21.11 -24.47
N TRP A 105 -8.72 -20.85 -23.19
CA TRP A 105 -7.70 -21.59 -22.46
C TRP A 105 -8.03 -23.07 -22.33
N TRP A 106 -9.26 -23.41 -21.91
CA TRP A 106 -9.70 -24.81 -21.82
C TRP A 106 -9.79 -25.51 -23.17
N ILE A 107 -10.17 -24.78 -24.21
CA ILE A 107 -10.23 -25.28 -25.58
C ILE A 107 -8.83 -25.65 -26.08
N ARG A 108 -7.82 -24.79 -25.84
CA ARG A 108 -6.43 -25.11 -26.17
C ARG A 108 -5.95 -26.40 -25.50
N VAL A 109 -6.42 -26.64 -24.27
CA VAL A 109 -6.07 -27.84 -23.50
C VAL A 109 -6.84 -29.06 -24.01
N LEU A 110 -8.16 -28.96 -24.22
CA LEU A 110 -9.04 -30.10 -24.48
C LEU A 110 -9.24 -30.43 -25.97
N THR A 111 -8.84 -29.52 -26.87
CA THR A 111 -9.00 -29.68 -28.32
C THR A 111 -7.63 -29.58 -29.01
N PRO A 112 -6.91 -30.70 -29.23
CA PRO A 112 -5.55 -30.68 -29.80
C PRO A 112 -5.45 -29.99 -31.17
N SER A 113 -6.52 -30.04 -31.96
CA SER A 113 -6.60 -29.39 -33.28
C SER A 113 -6.91 -27.90 -33.21
N PHE A 114 -7.10 -27.29 -32.03
CA PHE A 114 -7.55 -25.89 -31.93
C PHE A 114 -6.63 -24.88 -32.62
N SER A 115 -5.32 -25.15 -32.67
CA SER A 115 -4.37 -24.29 -33.38
C SER A 115 -4.75 -24.05 -34.85
N THR A 116 -5.38 -25.02 -35.52
CA THR A 116 -5.74 -24.93 -36.94
C THR A 116 -6.91 -23.98 -37.22
N PHE A 117 -7.76 -23.71 -36.22
CA PHE A 117 -8.95 -22.85 -36.35
C PHE A 117 -9.08 -21.76 -35.28
N SER A 118 -8.05 -21.54 -34.46
CA SER A 118 -8.06 -20.58 -33.34
C SER A 118 -8.37 -19.13 -33.75
N GLN A 119 -7.86 -18.69 -34.90
CA GLN A 119 -8.11 -17.35 -35.45
C GLN A 119 -9.56 -17.20 -35.91
N GLU A 120 -10.10 -18.20 -36.61
CA GLU A 120 -11.50 -18.22 -37.05
C GLU A 120 -12.44 -18.22 -35.83
N PHE A 121 -12.18 -19.11 -34.86
CA PHE A 121 -12.91 -19.17 -33.59
C PHE A 121 -12.95 -17.79 -32.91
N THR A 122 -11.79 -17.17 -32.72
CA THR A 122 -11.69 -15.86 -32.04
C THR A 122 -12.47 -14.80 -32.79
N THR A 123 -12.36 -14.75 -34.11
CA THR A 123 -13.05 -13.78 -34.96
C THR A 123 -14.57 -13.99 -34.92
N ARG A 124 -15.04 -15.23 -35.12
CA ARG A 124 -16.46 -15.58 -35.18
C ARG A 124 -17.15 -15.35 -33.83
N VAL A 125 -16.58 -15.84 -32.74
CA VAL A 125 -17.17 -15.66 -31.40
C VAL A 125 -17.18 -14.18 -31.00
N SER A 126 -16.15 -13.40 -31.36
CA SER A 126 -16.14 -11.94 -31.08
C SER A 126 -17.22 -11.20 -31.86
N ARG A 127 -17.39 -11.51 -33.16
CA ARG A 127 -18.49 -10.97 -33.97
C ARG A 127 -19.84 -11.33 -33.38
N HIS A 128 -20.01 -12.56 -32.92
CA HIS A 128 -21.26 -13.01 -32.29
C HIS A 128 -21.53 -12.28 -30.97
N ILE A 129 -20.52 -12.06 -30.12
CA ILE A 129 -20.63 -11.24 -28.91
C ILE A 129 -21.10 -9.81 -29.25
N HIS A 130 -20.56 -9.20 -30.30
CA HIS A 130 -20.99 -7.86 -30.74
C HIS A 130 -22.41 -7.85 -31.30
N MET A 131 -22.81 -8.90 -32.02
CA MET A 131 -24.18 -9.08 -32.50
C MET A 131 -25.16 -9.17 -31.31
N ILE A 132 -24.87 -10.05 -30.34
CA ILE A 132 -25.67 -10.17 -29.10
C ILE A 132 -25.73 -8.84 -28.35
N ALA A 133 -24.61 -8.12 -28.27
CA ALA A 133 -24.56 -6.81 -27.61
C ALA A 133 -25.55 -5.81 -28.21
N ARG A 134 -25.67 -5.77 -29.55
CA ARG A 134 -26.66 -4.93 -30.24
C ARG A 134 -28.08 -5.43 -30.03
N LEU A 135 -28.32 -6.73 -30.25
CA LEU A 135 -29.66 -7.32 -30.15
C LEU A 135 -30.27 -7.22 -28.75
N GLN A 136 -29.44 -7.40 -27.72
CA GLN A 136 -29.89 -7.39 -26.34
C GLN A 136 -29.66 -6.04 -25.64
N ASN A 137 -29.19 -5.03 -26.37
CA ASN A 137 -28.82 -3.72 -25.84
C ASN A 137 -27.90 -3.83 -24.60
N LEU A 138 -26.83 -4.65 -24.72
CA LEU A 138 -25.86 -4.81 -23.65
C LEU A 138 -24.99 -3.56 -23.55
N SER A 139 -24.75 -3.11 -22.31
CA SER A 139 -23.87 -1.97 -22.06
C SER A 139 -22.44 -2.25 -22.54
N THR A 140 -22.01 -1.45 -23.51
CA THR A 140 -20.60 -1.29 -23.92
C THR A 140 -19.90 -0.20 -23.11
N GLU A 141 -20.67 0.61 -22.38
CA GLU A 141 -20.16 1.72 -21.60
C GLU A 141 -19.18 1.25 -20.54
N ASN A 142 -17.97 1.80 -20.62
CA ASN A 142 -17.03 1.72 -19.52
C ASN A 142 -17.54 2.61 -18.40
N ARG A 143 -17.36 2.17 -17.14
CA ARG A 143 -17.59 3.07 -16.02
C ARG A 143 -16.66 4.27 -16.18
N LYS A 144 -17.18 5.48 -15.96
CA LYS A 144 -16.36 6.67 -15.83
C LYS A 144 -15.23 6.39 -14.83
N LYS A 145 -14.00 6.62 -15.26
CA LYS A 145 -12.80 6.41 -14.45
C LYS A 145 -12.45 7.73 -13.80
N ASN A 146 -12.68 7.82 -12.50
CA ASN A 146 -12.42 9.04 -11.74
C ASN A 146 -11.01 9.07 -11.20
N ASN A 147 -10.57 10.26 -10.83
CA ASN A 147 -9.31 10.48 -10.13
C ASN A 147 -9.61 11.04 -8.73
N LEU A 148 -8.75 10.70 -7.78
CA LEU A 148 -8.77 11.26 -6.43
C LEU A 148 -7.36 11.81 -6.19
N GLY A 149 -7.28 13.11 -5.97
CA GLY A 149 -6.05 13.86 -5.81
C GLY A 149 -5.83 14.36 -4.39
N GLU A 150 -5.07 15.45 -4.29
CA GLU A 150 -4.67 16.07 -3.04
C GLU A 150 -5.87 16.61 -2.26
N PHE A 151 -6.73 17.38 -2.92
CA PHE A 151 -7.92 17.99 -2.31
C PHE A 151 -8.88 16.94 -1.74
N GLU A 152 -9.11 15.83 -2.44
CA GLU A 152 -9.97 14.77 -1.91
C GLU A 152 -9.37 14.10 -0.68
N LEU A 153 -8.04 13.93 -0.62
CA LEU A 153 -7.37 13.41 0.57
C LEU A 153 -7.44 14.38 1.75
N GLU A 154 -7.36 15.68 1.50
CA GLU A 154 -7.57 16.71 2.52
C GLU A 154 -9.00 16.65 3.09
N LEU A 155 -10.01 16.52 2.22
CA LEU A 155 -11.40 16.31 2.65
C LEU A 155 -11.55 15.03 3.48
N PHE A 156 -10.90 13.94 3.08
CA PHE A 156 -10.93 12.69 3.84
C PHE A 156 -10.27 12.85 5.22
N TRP A 157 -9.16 13.60 5.30
CA TRP A 157 -8.51 13.91 6.55
C TRP A 157 -9.42 14.73 7.47
N GLY A 158 -10.02 15.80 6.96
CA GLY A 158 -10.99 16.61 7.72
C GLY A 158 -12.17 15.78 8.22
N GLN A 159 -12.67 14.83 7.41
CA GLN A 159 -13.72 13.91 7.82
C GLN A 159 -13.26 12.95 8.92
N ILE A 160 -12.03 12.43 8.86
CA ILE A 160 -11.46 11.56 9.91
C ILE A 160 -11.33 12.32 11.23
N GLN A 161 -11.01 13.62 11.20
CA GLN A 161 -10.90 14.45 12.40
C GLN A 161 -12.25 14.65 13.12
N VAL A 162 -13.38 14.59 12.39
CA VAL A 162 -14.73 14.71 12.97
C VAL A 162 -15.38 13.35 13.27
N GLU A 163 -14.87 12.27 12.68
CA GLU A 163 -15.36 10.92 12.90
C GLU A 163 -15.05 10.43 14.32
N GLN A 164 -15.86 9.52 14.84
CA GLN A 164 -15.80 9.16 16.26
C GLN A 164 -15.73 7.66 16.51
N LYS A 165 -15.90 6.87 15.46
CA LYS A 165 -15.92 5.42 15.52
C LYS A 165 -14.98 4.85 14.47
N LYS A 166 -14.38 3.70 14.80
CA LYS A 166 -13.47 2.98 13.92
C LYS A 166 -12.27 3.83 13.48
N LEU A 167 -11.88 4.84 14.26
CA LEU A 167 -10.80 5.77 13.94
C LEU A 167 -9.47 5.04 13.72
N ALA A 168 -9.17 4.00 14.50
CA ALA A 168 -7.98 3.18 14.28
C ALA A 168 -7.96 2.53 12.88
N ASN A 169 -9.12 2.03 12.42
CA ASN A 169 -9.24 1.48 11.07
C ASN A 169 -9.18 2.59 10.01
N LEU A 170 -9.83 3.73 10.23
CA LEU A 170 -9.85 4.85 9.28
C LEU A 170 -8.46 5.48 9.10
N LYS A 171 -7.72 5.71 10.18
CA LYS A 171 -6.31 6.12 10.15
C LYS A 171 -5.48 5.22 9.24
N GLN A 172 -5.60 3.91 9.43
CA GLN A 172 -4.86 2.95 8.63
C GLN A 172 -5.29 2.95 7.14
N HIS A 173 -6.59 3.05 6.86
CA HIS A 173 -7.09 3.19 5.49
C HIS A 173 -6.55 4.46 4.83
N TYR A 174 -6.54 5.56 5.58
CA TYR A 174 -6.01 6.84 5.13
C TYR A 174 -4.52 6.75 4.80
N VAL A 175 -3.70 6.13 5.66
CA VAL A 175 -2.28 5.87 5.34
C VAL A 175 -2.14 5.02 4.06
N ALA A 176 -2.99 4.01 3.87
CA ALA A 176 -2.99 3.19 2.65
C ALA A 176 -3.42 3.97 1.40
N TRP A 177 -4.35 4.92 1.52
CA TRP A 177 -4.78 5.81 0.44
C TRP A 177 -3.67 6.79 0.05
N VAL A 178 -3.04 7.45 1.03
CA VAL A 178 -1.89 8.33 0.82
C VAL A 178 -0.71 7.56 0.19
N LEU A 179 -0.44 6.34 0.67
CA LEU A 179 0.57 5.46 0.06
C LEU A 179 0.29 5.19 -1.42
N ALA A 180 -0.96 4.84 -1.76
CA ALA A 180 -1.37 4.58 -3.14
C ALA A 180 -1.32 5.83 -4.03
N PHE A 181 -1.69 7.00 -3.48
CA PHE A 181 -1.65 8.29 -4.17
C PHE A 181 -0.24 8.77 -4.48
N ILE A 182 0.68 8.62 -3.52
CA ILE A 182 2.07 9.06 -3.69
C ILE A 182 2.83 8.08 -4.60
N THR A 183 2.75 6.78 -4.33
CA THR A 183 3.57 5.78 -5.05
C THR A 183 2.93 5.26 -6.33
N GLY A 184 1.63 5.50 -6.54
CA GLY A 184 0.86 4.82 -7.57
C GLY A 184 0.77 3.30 -7.36
N ALA A 185 1.19 2.76 -6.20
CA ALA A 185 1.23 1.33 -5.97
C ALA A 185 -0.16 0.69 -6.10
N ARG A 186 -0.21 -0.53 -6.65
CA ARG A 186 -1.46 -1.29 -6.71
C ARG A 186 -1.80 -1.74 -5.29
N PRO A 187 -3.08 -1.74 -4.87
CA PRO A 187 -3.47 -2.22 -3.54
C PRO A 187 -2.91 -3.61 -3.21
N GLY A 188 -2.96 -4.52 -4.18
CA GLY A 188 -2.41 -5.88 -4.02
C GLY A 188 -0.90 -5.98 -3.79
N SER A 189 -0.15 -4.88 -3.88
CA SER A 189 1.28 -4.81 -3.54
C SER A 189 1.53 -4.52 -2.04
N PHE A 190 0.51 -4.06 -1.31
CA PHE A 190 0.66 -3.69 0.10
C PHE A 190 -0.47 -4.17 1.02
N THR A 191 -1.65 -4.48 0.47
CA THR A 191 -2.74 -5.10 1.23
C THR A 191 -2.47 -6.55 1.52
N VAL A 192 -3.12 -7.05 2.54
CA VAL A 192 -3.04 -8.44 2.91
C VAL A 192 -3.90 -9.33 2.02
N SER A 193 -3.43 -10.53 1.70
CA SER A 193 -4.29 -11.55 1.09
C SER A 193 -5.36 -12.00 2.08
N SER A 194 -6.47 -12.53 1.56
CA SER A 194 -7.50 -13.16 2.38
C SER A 194 -6.89 -14.15 3.37
N ARG A 195 -7.37 -14.16 4.62
CA ARG A 195 -7.00 -15.09 5.71
C ARG A 195 -5.78 -14.70 6.57
N TYR A 196 -5.31 -13.47 6.49
CA TYR A 196 -4.42 -12.94 7.53
C TYR A 196 -5.19 -12.44 8.74
N ARG A 197 -4.62 -12.66 9.92
CA ARG A 197 -5.11 -12.12 11.20
C ARG A 197 -4.02 -11.30 11.87
N LYS A 198 -4.41 -10.39 12.77
CA LYS A 198 -3.47 -9.62 13.60
C LYS A 198 -2.56 -10.58 14.37
N GLY A 199 -1.24 -10.40 14.25
CA GLY A 199 -0.23 -11.26 14.89
C GLY A 199 0.20 -12.51 14.11
N ALA A 200 -0.39 -12.82 12.93
CA ALA A 200 0.05 -13.95 12.12
C ALA A 200 1.35 -13.62 11.36
N SER A 201 2.37 -14.48 11.49
CA SER A 201 3.63 -14.34 10.76
C SER A 201 3.44 -14.58 9.26
N MET A 202 2.59 -15.52 8.85
CA MET A 202 2.33 -15.89 7.46
C MET A 202 0.85 -16.28 7.31
N GLY A 203 0.18 -15.89 6.21
CA GLY A 203 -1.23 -16.17 5.97
C GLY A 203 -1.53 -17.66 6.05
N GLY A 204 -2.59 -18.05 6.75
CA GLY A 204 -2.88 -19.47 7.03
C GLY A 204 -3.03 -20.32 5.76
N ALA A 205 -2.76 -21.62 5.88
CA ALA A 205 -2.89 -22.60 4.79
C ALA A 205 -4.28 -22.53 4.12
N VAL A 206 -4.32 -22.69 2.79
CA VAL A 206 -5.57 -22.53 2.04
C VAL A 206 -6.43 -23.81 2.13
N SER A 207 -5.77 -24.96 2.19
CA SER A 207 -6.32 -26.31 2.40
C SER A 207 -5.16 -27.25 2.79
N ALA A 208 -5.44 -28.52 3.10
CA ALA A 208 -4.40 -29.54 3.27
C ALA A 208 -3.54 -29.75 2.01
N SER A 209 -4.08 -29.43 0.83
CA SER A 209 -3.43 -29.58 -0.49
C SER A 209 -2.71 -28.33 -0.99
N VAL A 210 -2.89 -27.17 -0.34
CA VAL A 210 -2.23 -25.92 -0.72
C VAL A 210 -1.44 -25.42 0.47
N PRO A 211 -0.14 -25.71 0.54
CA PRO A 211 0.69 -25.34 1.68
C PRO A 211 0.64 -23.82 1.93
N PRO A 212 0.86 -23.38 3.17
CA PRO A 212 1.01 -21.96 3.47
C PRO A 212 2.12 -21.39 2.57
N ARG A 213 1.87 -20.22 1.99
CA ARG A 213 2.83 -19.60 1.08
C ARG A 213 4.14 -19.41 1.82
N GLN A 214 5.26 -19.77 1.19
CA GLN A 214 6.60 -19.55 1.74
C GLN A 214 6.99 -18.07 1.73
N GLU A 215 6.32 -17.25 0.90
CA GLU A 215 6.50 -15.80 0.85
C GLU A 215 5.15 -15.05 0.85
N SER A 216 5.09 -13.95 1.60
CA SER A 216 3.90 -13.09 1.65
C SER A 216 4.08 -11.86 0.79
N HIS A 217 3.07 -11.59 -0.05
CA HIS A 217 3.07 -10.43 -0.95
C HIS A 217 2.54 -9.15 -0.27
N THR A 218 2.44 -9.18 1.06
CA THR A 218 1.91 -8.09 1.88
C THR A 218 3.05 -7.19 2.32
N LEU A 219 2.83 -5.87 2.36
CA LEU A 219 3.79 -4.97 2.97
C LEU A 219 3.90 -5.26 4.47
N ARG A 220 5.10 -5.56 4.95
CA ARG A 220 5.39 -5.81 6.37
C ARG A 220 6.19 -4.69 6.99
N TRP A 221 6.22 -4.62 8.31
CA TRP A 221 7.07 -3.66 9.02
C TRP A 221 8.56 -3.90 8.77
N SER A 222 8.96 -5.13 8.45
CA SER A 222 10.32 -5.48 8.00
C SER A 222 10.69 -4.81 6.68
N ASP A 223 9.70 -4.44 5.88
CA ASP A 223 9.87 -3.76 4.59
C ASP A 223 9.88 -2.24 4.72
N VAL A 224 9.65 -1.72 5.93
CA VAL A 224 9.53 -0.29 6.22
C VAL A 224 10.68 0.14 7.13
N THR A 225 11.71 0.82 6.62
CA THR A 225 12.84 1.30 7.43
C THR A 225 12.57 2.71 7.95
N PHE A 226 12.84 2.95 9.23
CA PHE A 226 12.71 4.28 9.83
C PHE A 226 14.08 4.82 10.19
N GLU A 227 14.41 6.00 9.67
CA GLU A 227 15.67 6.68 9.97
C GLU A 227 15.45 8.11 10.44
N ARG A 228 16.18 8.52 11.48
CA ARG A 228 16.17 9.89 11.97
C ARG A 228 17.02 10.77 11.06
N MET A 229 16.44 11.90 10.68
CA MET A 229 17.06 12.99 9.95
C MET A 229 16.99 14.27 10.79
N GLY A 230 17.74 15.31 10.42
CA GLY A 230 17.78 16.56 11.18
C GLY A 230 16.41 17.26 11.34
N GLN A 231 15.46 16.99 10.44
CA GLN A 231 14.13 17.60 10.44
C GLN A 231 12.99 16.66 10.89
N GLY A 232 13.31 15.42 11.28
CA GLY A 232 12.29 14.44 11.69
C GLY A 232 12.69 13.00 11.43
N ILE A 233 11.69 12.14 11.24
CA ILE A 233 11.88 10.71 10.95
C ILE A 233 11.48 10.47 9.50
N SER A 234 12.38 9.92 8.70
CA SER A 234 12.12 9.45 7.35
C SER A 234 11.75 7.98 7.33
N CYS A 235 11.19 7.57 6.20
CA CYS A 235 10.73 6.22 5.96
C CYS A 235 11.21 5.72 4.60
N GLY A 236 11.82 4.53 4.56
CA GLY A 236 12.01 3.75 3.34
C GLY A 236 10.97 2.63 3.26
N VAL A 237 10.33 2.41 2.12
CA VAL A 237 9.34 1.35 1.92
C VAL A 237 9.74 0.46 0.77
N VAL A 238 9.78 -0.85 0.99
CA VAL A 238 10.14 -1.83 -0.03
C VAL A 238 8.92 -2.68 -0.40
N PHE A 239 8.38 -2.49 -1.60
CA PHE A 239 7.42 -3.44 -2.16
C PHE A 239 8.17 -4.60 -2.77
N ARG A 240 8.18 -5.77 -2.10
CA ARG A 240 8.83 -6.99 -2.62
C ARG A 240 8.22 -7.47 -3.94
N PHE A 241 6.92 -7.21 -4.13
CA PHE A 241 6.18 -7.62 -5.31
C PHE A 241 5.30 -6.49 -5.83
N ASN A 242 5.49 -6.12 -7.10
CA ASN A 242 4.48 -5.40 -7.85
C ASN A 242 3.55 -6.40 -8.58
N LYS A 243 2.23 -6.30 -8.34
CA LYS A 243 1.20 -7.20 -8.90
C LYS A 243 1.43 -7.42 -10.41
N GLY A 244 1.67 -8.67 -10.82
CA GLY A 244 2.06 -9.07 -12.17
C GLY A 244 3.30 -9.99 -12.19
N HIS A 245 4.17 -9.85 -11.18
CA HIS A 245 5.38 -10.65 -10.99
C HIS A 245 5.24 -11.58 -9.77
N GLN A 246 4.08 -12.24 -9.64
CA GLN A 246 3.74 -13.08 -8.47
C GLN A 246 4.23 -14.53 -8.60
N ASP A 247 5.11 -14.77 -9.57
CA ASP A 247 5.68 -16.07 -9.81
C ASP A 247 6.96 -16.17 -8.97
N PRO A 248 7.00 -17.02 -7.92
CA PRO A 248 8.18 -17.19 -7.09
C PRO A 248 9.38 -17.69 -7.89
N TYR A 249 9.15 -18.28 -9.06
CA TYR A 249 10.18 -18.75 -9.99
C TYR A 249 10.64 -17.65 -10.97
N ARG A 250 10.01 -16.47 -10.99
CA ARG A 250 10.45 -15.30 -11.78
C ARG A 250 11.23 -14.26 -10.97
N SER A 251 11.70 -14.62 -9.77
CA SER A 251 12.45 -13.73 -8.89
C SER A 251 13.72 -13.16 -9.53
N SER A 252 14.31 -13.87 -10.50
CA SER A 252 15.52 -13.48 -11.25
C SER A 252 15.27 -12.52 -12.42
N TYR A 253 14.07 -12.54 -13.04
CA TYR A 253 13.88 -11.95 -14.38
C TYR A 253 13.33 -10.52 -14.43
N VAL A 254 12.66 -10.08 -13.38
CA VAL A 254 12.24 -8.68 -13.26
C VAL A 254 12.40 -8.34 -11.80
N GLU A 255 13.17 -7.30 -11.47
CA GLU A 255 13.24 -6.73 -10.14
C GLU A 255 11.86 -6.18 -9.75
N GLY A 256 10.96 -7.08 -9.37
CA GLY A 256 9.62 -6.79 -8.87
C GLY A 256 9.65 -6.10 -7.52
N LYS A 257 10.85 -6.05 -6.91
CA LYS A 257 11.19 -5.30 -5.72
C LYS A 257 11.38 -3.82 -6.06
N ARG A 258 10.58 -2.95 -5.44
CA ARG A 258 10.80 -1.50 -5.49
C ARG A 258 10.95 -0.90 -4.12
N GLU A 259 11.98 -0.09 -3.99
CA GLU A 259 12.21 0.76 -2.83
C GLU A 259 11.57 2.13 -3.09
N TRP A 260 11.10 2.80 -2.04
CA TRP A 260 10.56 4.15 -2.07
C TRP A 260 11.10 4.90 -0.85
N PHE A 261 11.46 6.16 -1.02
CA PHE A 261 11.99 6.97 0.06
C PHE A 261 11.11 8.20 0.31
N PHE A 262 10.72 8.37 1.57
CA PHE A 262 9.89 9.46 2.07
C PHE A 262 10.65 10.22 3.16
N PRO A 263 11.23 11.39 2.85
CA PRO A 263 11.82 12.25 3.86
C PRO A 263 10.73 12.97 4.68
N PRO A 264 11.04 13.39 5.93
CA PRO A 264 10.13 14.16 6.75
C PRO A 264 9.78 15.48 6.05
N LYS A 265 8.51 15.86 6.11
CA LYS A 265 8.02 17.14 5.60
C LYS A 265 7.64 18.07 6.74
N GLN A 266 7.67 19.37 6.44
CA GLN A 266 7.27 20.44 7.37
C GLN A 266 5.86 20.99 7.07
N GLN A 267 5.35 20.71 5.88
CA GLN A 267 4.05 21.18 5.38
C GLN A 267 3.22 19.98 4.95
N LEU A 268 1.89 20.16 4.86
CA LEU A 268 0.93 19.13 4.46
C LEU A 268 1.16 17.81 5.22
N LEU A 269 1.25 17.89 6.55
CA LEU A 269 1.60 16.75 7.41
C LEU A 269 0.61 15.59 7.30
N HIS A 270 -0.63 15.86 6.91
CA HIS A 270 -1.65 14.85 6.60
C HIS A 270 -1.33 14.04 5.32
N LEU A 271 -0.33 14.43 4.53
CA LEU A 271 0.21 13.71 3.37
C LEU A 271 1.67 13.28 3.58
N ASP A 272 2.29 13.62 4.71
CA ASP A 272 3.65 13.18 5.06
C ASP A 272 3.63 11.69 5.40
N LEU A 273 3.78 10.85 4.37
CA LEU A 273 3.75 9.40 4.51
C LEU A 273 4.81 8.86 5.49
N SER A 274 5.95 9.55 5.64
CA SER A 274 6.97 9.15 6.62
C SER A 274 6.46 9.31 8.05
N LEU A 275 5.78 10.43 8.33
CA LEU A 275 5.14 10.71 9.61
C LEU A 275 3.94 9.78 9.85
N LEU A 276 3.08 9.60 8.85
CA LEU A 276 1.89 8.74 8.95
C LEU A 276 2.26 7.28 9.22
N LEU A 277 3.24 6.73 8.51
CA LEU A 277 3.73 5.36 8.75
C LEU A 277 4.44 5.24 10.11
N PHE A 278 5.19 6.26 10.53
CA PHE A 278 5.81 6.28 11.85
C PHE A 278 4.76 6.27 12.97
N LEU A 279 3.73 7.09 12.88
CA LEU A 279 2.65 7.15 13.87
C LEU A 279 1.85 5.86 13.90
N LEU A 280 1.53 5.29 12.73
CA LEU A 280 0.88 3.99 12.65
C LEU A 280 1.76 2.88 13.26
N ALA A 281 3.07 2.88 13.00
CA ALA A 281 4.02 1.94 13.59
C ALA A 281 4.10 2.08 15.12
N TYR A 282 4.07 3.32 15.62
CA TYR A 282 4.07 3.62 17.04
C TYR A 282 2.80 3.13 17.74
N GLU A 283 1.62 3.41 17.17
CA GLU A 283 0.33 2.90 17.69
C GLU A 283 0.26 1.36 17.67
N ARG A 284 1.04 0.71 16.80
CA ARG A 284 1.19 -0.74 16.74
C ARG A 284 2.21 -1.31 17.72
N GLY A 285 2.92 -0.46 18.46
CA GLY A 285 3.96 -0.86 19.42
C GLY A 285 5.24 -1.37 18.75
N LEU A 286 5.49 -1.03 17.46
CA LEU A 286 6.65 -1.53 16.72
C LEU A 286 7.98 -1.17 17.39
N PHE A 287 8.05 -0.01 18.05
CA PHE A 287 9.29 0.53 18.59
C PHE A 287 9.54 0.08 20.04
N LYS A 288 10.82 -0.02 20.42
CA LYS A 288 11.23 -0.32 21.81
C LYS A 288 11.14 0.91 22.72
N GLU A 289 11.37 2.08 22.15
CA GLU A 289 11.44 3.38 22.83
C GLU A 289 10.04 4.04 22.91
N ASP A 290 9.82 4.94 23.87
CA ASP A 290 8.59 5.74 23.95
C ASP A 290 8.56 6.88 22.91
N LEU A 291 7.41 7.56 22.76
CA LEU A 291 7.26 8.60 21.73
C LEU A 291 8.24 9.76 21.92
N GLN A 292 8.51 10.16 23.16
CA GLN A 292 9.38 11.29 23.43
C GLN A 292 10.84 10.96 23.07
N ALA A 293 11.33 9.79 23.50
CA ALA A 293 12.63 9.26 23.13
C ALA A 293 12.75 9.04 21.61
N LEU A 294 11.68 8.58 20.96
CA LEU A 294 11.63 8.46 19.50
C LEU A 294 11.66 9.81 18.79
N LEU A 295 11.20 10.91 19.37
CA LEU A 295 11.26 12.23 18.73
C LEU A 295 12.55 12.98 19.06
N SER A 296 13.07 12.86 20.29
CA SER A 296 14.26 13.57 20.76
C SER A 296 15.57 12.77 20.71
N GLY A 297 15.51 11.49 20.36
CA GLY A 297 16.68 10.61 20.34
C GLY A 297 17.73 11.03 19.31
N ASN A 298 18.96 10.56 19.49
CA ASN A 298 20.08 10.80 18.56
C ASN A 298 20.43 9.57 17.71
N LYS A 299 19.80 8.42 17.99
CA LYS A 299 19.99 7.21 17.19
C LYS A 299 19.39 7.44 15.79
N ARG A 300 20.22 7.20 14.77
CA ARG A 300 19.82 7.29 13.37
C ARG A 300 18.84 6.19 12.98
N LYS A 301 19.20 4.92 13.18
CA LYS A 301 18.27 3.80 12.97
C LYS A 301 17.45 3.60 14.22
N ILE A 302 16.13 3.50 14.05
CA ILE A 302 15.20 3.32 15.15
C ILE A 302 15.00 1.82 15.41
N ASP A 303 15.20 1.40 16.66
CA ASP A 303 15.11 0.00 17.06
C ASP A 303 13.65 -0.49 17.05
N LYS A 304 13.41 -1.63 16.39
CA LYS A 304 12.10 -2.29 16.31
C LYS A 304 12.02 -3.54 17.17
N ARG A 305 10.81 -3.92 17.56
CA ARG A 305 10.47 -5.21 18.19
C ARG A 305 10.28 -6.26 17.09
N GLU A 306 11.06 -7.33 17.12
CA GLU A 306 11.10 -8.33 16.03
C GLU A 306 9.75 -9.04 15.81
N GLU A 307 9.04 -9.30 16.91
CA GLU A 307 7.70 -9.92 16.90
C GLU A 307 6.67 -9.10 16.09
N ILE A 308 6.81 -7.76 16.07
CA ILE A 308 5.91 -6.86 15.34
C ILE A 308 6.49 -6.54 13.96
N ASN A 309 7.82 -6.52 13.83
CA ASN A 309 8.54 -6.27 12.58
C ASN A 309 8.13 -7.27 11.49
N THR A 310 7.88 -8.54 11.85
CA THR A 310 7.43 -9.55 10.91
C THR A 310 5.94 -9.41 10.52
N GLN A 311 5.15 -8.57 11.19
CA GLN A 311 3.72 -8.42 10.91
C GLN A 311 3.45 -7.54 9.69
N ALA A 312 2.29 -7.73 9.08
CA ALA A 312 1.80 -6.86 8.01
C ALA A 312 1.52 -5.43 8.54
N VAL A 313 1.85 -4.41 7.74
CA VAL A 313 1.59 -2.99 8.05
C VAL A 313 0.09 -2.73 8.17
N PHE A 314 -0.67 -3.33 7.26
CA PHE A 314 -2.07 -3.01 7.02
C PHE A 314 -2.99 -4.16 7.47
N VAL A 315 -3.27 -4.31 8.76
CA VAL A 315 -4.21 -5.32 9.29
C VAL A 315 -5.36 -4.64 10.03
N SER A 316 -6.62 -5.08 9.90
CA SER A 316 -7.71 -4.43 10.65
C SER A 316 -7.41 -4.43 12.16
N ALA A 317 -7.82 -3.37 12.85
CA ALA A 317 -7.80 -3.32 14.31
C ALA A 317 -8.62 -4.48 14.93
N ASP A 318 -9.65 -4.93 14.21
CA ASP A 318 -10.67 -5.89 14.65
C ASP A 318 -10.30 -7.34 14.30
N THR A 319 -9.01 -7.65 14.12
CA THR A 319 -8.44 -8.97 13.72
C THR A 319 -8.74 -9.45 12.29
N LYS A 320 -9.58 -8.75 11.53
CA LYS A 320 -9.84 -9.05 10.10
C LYS A 320 -8.69 -8.62 9.19
N ASP A 321 -8.59 -9.24 8.02
CA ASP A 321 -7.66 -8.84 6.98
C ASP A 321 -8.07 -7.49 6.35
N MET A 322 -7.14 -6.54 6.23
CA MET A 322 -7.36 -5.34 5.40
C MET A 322 -7.02 -5.66 3.94
N GLY A 323 -7.75 -6.60 3.37
CA GLY A 323 -7.61 -6.98 1.98
C GLY A 323 -8.23 -5.95 1.02
N TYR A 324 -8.12 -6.22 -0.29
CA TYR A 324 -8.75 -5.40 -1.33
C TYR A 324 -10.27 -5.23 -1.13
N GLY A 325 -10.91 -6.25 -0.56
CA GLY A 325 -12.34 -6.25 -0.22
C GLY A 325 -12.72 -5.34 0.95
N ALA A 326 -11.75 -4.87 1.75
CA ALA A 326 -11.98 -3.89 2.82
C ALA A 326 -11.69 -2.46 2.35
N LEU A 327 -10.60 -2.25 1.59
CA LEU A 327 -10.18 -0.91 1.16
C LEU A 327 -11.22 -0.18 0.30
N ASN A 328 -11.78 -0.83 -0.73
CA ASN A 328 -12.68 -0.12 -1.66
C ASN A 328 -14.05 0.21 -1.05
N PRO A 329 -14.71 -0.68 -0.28
CA PRO A 329 -15.93 -0.31 0.42
C PRO A 329 -15.72 0.86 1.38
N GLN A 330 -14.62 0.86 2.16
CA GLN A 330 -14.33 1.95 3.08
C GLN A 330 -14.02 3.26 2.35
N LEU A 331 -13.31 3.20 1.22
CA LEU A 331 -13.07 4.37 0.37
C LEU A 331 -14.39 4.92 -0.20
N GLN A 332 -15.30 4.05 -0.66
CA GLN A 332 -16.59 4.50 -1.17
C GLN A 332 -17.45 5.14 -0.07
N GLU A 333 -17.46 4.57 1.14
CA GLU A 333 -18.14 5.16 2.31
C GLU A 333 -17.55 6.55 2.64
N MET A 334 -16.22 6.67 2.63
CA MET A 334 -15.54 7.94 2.84
C MET A 334 -15.88 8.97 1.76
N CYS A 335 -15.82 8.59 0.48
CA CYS A 335 -16.22 9.45 -0.64
C CYS A 335 -17.65 9.98 -0.45
N LEU A 336 -18.61 9.11 -0.12
CA LEU A 336 -19.99 9.50 0.13
C LEU A 336 -20.12 10.47 1.32
N SER A 337 -19.34 10.25 2.38
CA SER A 337 -19.39 11.10 3.58
C SER A 337 -18.92 12.53 3.34
N VAL A 338 -18.03 12.75 2.36
CA VAL A 338 -17.55 14.08 1.96
C VAL A 338 -18.24 14.63 0.69
N GLY A 339 -19.32 13.99 0.23
CA GLY A 339 -20.12 14.47 -0.90
C GLY A 339 -19.65 14.03 -2.30
N LEU A 340 -18.68 13.12 -2.40
CA LEU A 340 -18.23 12.53 -3.66
C LEU A 340 -19.11 11.34 -4.04
N LEU A 341 -20.16 11.60 -4.83
CA LEU A 341 -21.22 10.61 -5.13
C LEU A 341 -20.86 9.61 -6.24
N GLU A 342 -19.84 9.91 -7.05
CA GLU A 342 -19.44 9.02 -8.13
C GLU A 342 -18.72 7.76 -7.59
N TYR A 343 -18.69 6.70 -8.40
CA TYR A 343 -18.02 5.46 -8.04
C TYR A 343 -16.50 5.64 -8.03
N ASN A 344 -15.90 5.50 -6.86
CA ASN A 344 -14.46 5.62 -6.65
C ASN A 344 -13.88 4.32 -6.12
N ASN A 345 -12.64 4.05 -6.52
CA ASN A 345 -11.89 2.88 -6.04
C ASN A 345 -10.41 3.25 -5.91
N MET A 346 -9.63 2.37 -5.30
CA MET A 346 -8.20 2.61 -5.09
C MET A 346 -7.41 2.90 -6.37
N TYR A 347 -7.91 2.48 -7.54
CA TYR A 347 -7.28 2.78 -8.82
C TYR A 347 -7.45 4.26 -9.23
N ALA A 348 -8.32 5.03 -8.59
CA ALA A 348 -8.44 6.48 -8.78
C ALA A 348 -7.14 7.19 -8.37
N PHE A 349 -6.60 6.88 -7.20
CA PHE A 349 -5.30 7.38 -6.75
C PHE A 349 -4.15 7.02 -7.68
N ARG A 350 -4.10 5.76 -8.15
CA ARG A 350 -3.07 5.32 -9.11
C ARG A 350 -3.18 6.04 -10.45
N ARG A 351 -4.39 6.30 -10.95
CA ARG A 351 -4.60 7.07 -12.19
C ARG A 351 -4.14 8.50 -11.99
N GLU A 352 -4.51 9.12 -10.89
CA GLU A 352 -4.09 10.48 -10.57
C GLU A 352 -2.56 10.60 -10.47
N ALA A 353 -1.92 9.66 -9.78
CA ALA A 353 -0.46 9.58 -9.71
C ALA A 353 0.17 9.52 -11.11
N ALA A 354 -0.37 8.69 -12.00
CA ALA A 354 0.09 8.58 -13.37
C ALA A 354 -0.12 9.87 -14.18
N THR A 355 -1.30 10.45 -14.08
CA THR A 355 -1.70 11.67 -14.80
C THR A 355 -0.82 12.84 -14.40
N VAL A 356 -0.71 13.12 -13.10
CA VAL A 356 0.10 14.23 -12.60
C VAL A 356 1.57 14.03 -12.96
N THR A 357 2.12 12.82 -12.78
CA THR A 357 3.51 12.56 -13.17
C THR A 357 3.72 12.68 -14.68
N LYS A 358 2.77 12.25 -15.51
CA LYS A 358 2.85 12.42 -16.96
C LYS A 358 2.89 13.91 -17.34
N HIS A 359 2.00 14.72 -16.76
CA HIS A 359 1.95 16.16 -17.04
C HIS A 359 3.19 16.91 -16.54
N SER A 360 3.70 16.58 -15.36
CA SER A 360 4.81 17.31 -14.73
C SER A 360 6.19 16.81 -15.13
N LYS A 361 6.35 15.51 -15.45
CA LYS A 361 7.64 14.84 -15.61
C LYS A 361 7.73 13.96 -16.86
N GLY A 362 6.70 13.95 -17.71
CA GLY A 362 6.67 13.20 -18.97
C GLY A 362 6.18 11.76 -18.85
N LEU A 363 5.90 11.16 -20.02
CA LEU A 363 5.32 9.81 -20.13
C LEU A 363 6.24 8.72 -19.56
N GLU A 364 7.55 8.81 -19.81
CA GLU A 364 8.52 7.82 -19.34
C GLU A 364 8.53 7.73 -17.82
N SER A 365 8.61 8.87 -17.13
CA SER A 365 8.50 8.96 -15.67
C SER A 365 7.19 8.36 -15.16
N ALA A 366 6.08 8.54 -15.86
CA ALA A 366 4.79 7.96 -15.48
C ALA A 366 4.75 6.44 -15.70
N GLN A 367 5.30 5.95 -16.80
CA GLN A 367 5.43 4.51 -17.08
C GLN A 367 6.33 3.85 -16.04
N GLU A 368 7.46 4.47 -15.74
CA GLU A 368 8.38 4.02 -14.71
C GLU A 368 7.71 4.07 -13.33
N LEU A 369 7.04 5.14 -12.91
CA LEU A 369 6.28 5.21 -11.64
C LEU A 369 5.30 4.04 -11.50
N LEU A 370 4.58 3.73 -12.58
CA LEU A 370 3.59 2.66 -12.61
C LEU A 370 4.18 1.25 -12.76
N ASN A 371 5.49 1.12 -12.96
CA ASN A 371 6.16 -0.11 -13.33
C ASN A 371 5.55 -0.76 -14.58
N HIS A 372 5.26 0.06 -15.58
CA HIS A 372 4.87 -0.40 -16.91
C HIS A 372 6.15 -0.58 -17.73
N VAL A 373 6.25 -1.68 -18.47
CA VAL A 373 7.42 -2.00 -19.30
C VAL A 373 7.58 -0.89 -20.35
N PRO A 374 8.69 -0.13 -20.35
CA PRO A 374 9.00 0.79 -21.43
C PRO A 374 9.20 -0.01 -22.71
N SER A 375 8.88 0.58 -23.87
CA SER A 375 9.02 -0.08 -25.17
C SER A 375 10.45 -0.52 -25.52
N SER A 376 11.47 -0.18 -24.72
CA SER A 376 12.83 -0.75 -24.77
C SER A 376 13.10 -1.64 -23.54
N LYS A 377 13.12 -2.97 -23.77
CA LYS A 377 13.05 -3.98 -22.71
C LYS A 377 14.27 -4.12 -21.77
N VAL A 378 15.44 -3.53 -22.04
CA VAL A 378 16.68 -4.00 -21.37
C VAL A 378 17.38 -2.94 -20.50
N ALA A 379 17.52 -1.69 -20.96
CA ALA A 379 18.43 -0.76 -20.29
C ALA A 379 17.89 -0.16 -18.96
N TYR A 380 16.59 0.11 -18.87
CA TYR A 380 16.03 0.83 -17.73
C TYR A 380 15.76 -0.07 -16.52
N ILE A 381 15.36 -1.32 -16.77
CA ILE A 381 14.94 -2.26 -15.74
C ILE A 381 16.15 -3.01 -15.14
N HIS A 382 17.20 -3.29 -15.92
CA HIS A 382 18.35 -4.07 -15.45
C HIS A 382 19.53 -3.23 -14.93
N TYR A 383 19.66 -1.95 -15.28
CA TYR A 383 20.77 -1.09 -14.83
C TYR A 383 20.40 -0.07 -13.75
N ASP A 384 19.10 0.17 -13.48
CA ASP A 384 18.63 0.94 -12.33
C ASP A 384 17.55 0.19 -11.52
N PRO A 385 17.95 -0.80 -10.70
CA PRO A 385 17.05 -1.56 -9.82
C PRO A 385 16.19 -0.74 -8.89
N LYS A 386 16.67 0.47 -8.61
CA LYS A 386 16.09 1.34 -7.59
C LYS A 386 15.19 2.37 -8.23
N GLY A 387 15.44 2.82 -9.46
CA GLY A 387 14.63 3.79 -10.20
C GLY A 387 14.17 4.94 -9.30
N PHE A 388 12.85 5.15 -9.26
CA PHE A 388 12.15 6.06 -8.34
C PHE A 388 12.54 5.98 -6.84
N GLY A 389 13.02 4.84 -6.36
CA GLY A 389 13.32 4.59 -4.94
C GLY A 389 14.46 5.37 -4.34
N ARG A 390 15.29 6.02 -5.18
CA ARG A 390 16.38 6.91 -4.73
C ARG A 390 16.09 8.40 -4.96
N ARG A 391 14.83 8.75 -5.25
CA ARG A 391 14.34 10.13 -5.30
C ARG A 391 13.47 10.42 -4.07
N ASP A 392 13.39 11.69 -3.67
CA ASP A 392 12.38 12.12 -2.71
C ASP A 392 11.02 11.99 -3.36
N THR A 393 10.34 10.88 -3.07
CA THR A 393 9.12 10.50 -3.79
C THR A 393 8.00 11.49 -3.55
N THR A 394 7.95 12.06 -2.33
CA THR A 394 6.94 13.05 -1.97
C THR A 394 7.18 14.36 -2.71
N ALA A 395 8.42 14.88 -2.74
CA ALA A 395 8.73 16.09 -3.51
C ALA A 395 8.55 15.89 -5.01
N PHE A 396 8.90 14.71 -5.52
CA PHE A 396 8.68 14.36 -6.91
C PHE A 396 7.19 14.43 -7.30
N ARG A 397 6.29 14.02 -6.39
CA ARG A 397 4.84 13.96 -6.63
C ARG A 397 4.11 15.27 -6.35
N LEU A 398 4.44 15.95 -5.25
CA LEU A 398 3.71 17.12 -4.74
C LEU A 398 4.46 18.43 -4.96
N GLY A 399 5.68 18.38 -5.51
CA GLY A 399 6.56 19.54 -5.63
C GLY A 399 7.30 19.87 -4.32
N GLY A 400 7.99 21.00 -4.31
CA GLY A 400 8.82 21.47 -3.19
C GLY A 400 10.30 21.13 -3.30
N PRO A 401 11.12 21.51 -2.30
CA PRO A 401 12.55 21.26 -2.30
C PRO A 401 12.85 19.75 -2.26
N GLU A 402 13.50 19.26 -3.31
CA GLU A 402 13.87 17.86 -3.47
C GLU A 402 15.24 17.58 -2.82
N LEU A 403 15.36 16.50 -2.06
CA LEU A 403 16.67 16.01 -1.64
C LEU A 403 17.43 15.42 -2.83
N SER A 404 18.70 15.76 -2.96
CA SER A 404 19.52 15.19 -4.03
C SER A 404 19.67 13.68 -3.85
N ILE A 405 19.85 12.95 -4.95
CA ILE A 405 20.15 11.50 -4.92
C ILE A 405 21.39 11.22 -4.07
N ALA A 406 22.38 12.12 -4.08
CA ALA A 406 23.58 12.01 -3.25
C ALA A 406 23.27 12.11 -1.75
N ASP A 407 22.38 13.02 -1.36
CA ASP A 407 21.91 13.15 0.02
C ASP A 407 21.15 11.90 0.45
N ILE A 408 20.21 11.42 -0.37
CA ILE A 408 19.46 10.18 -0.11
C ILE A 408 20.42 8.98 0.04
N ARG A 409 21.44 8.87 -0.83
CA ARG A 409 22.48 7.84 -0.71
C ARG A 409 23.26 7.95 0.60
N LYS A 410 23.56 9.14 1.10
CA LYS A 410 24.18 9.33 2.42
C LYS A 410 23.31 8.75 3.55
N TYR A 411 21.98 8.80 3.40
CA TYR A 411 21.04 8.24 4.38
C TYR A 411 20.82 6.71 4.25
N PHE A 412 21.02 6.09 3.09
CA PHE A 412 20.77 4.63 2.95
C PHE A 412 21.98 3.81 2.50
N SER A 413 23.16 4.40 2.39
CA SER A 413 24.37 3.63 2.06
C SER A 413 24.78 2.74 3.24
N GLN A 414 25.14 1.50 2.90
CA GLN A 414 25.74 0.56 3.86
C GLN A 414 26.97 1.18 4.53
N ALA A 415 27.78 1.94 3.78
CA ALA A 415 28.95 2.67 4.29
C ALA A 415 28.59 3.62 5.44
N SER A 416 27.50 4.38 5.31
CA SER A 416 27.04 5.28 6.37
C SER A 416 26.38 4.57 7.56
N SER A 417 25.98 3.31 7.40
CA SER A 417 25.43 2.50 8.50
C SER A 417 26.50 1.72 9.28
N LEU A 418 27.62 1.41 8.65
CA LEU A 418 28.77 0.73 9.26
C LEU A 418 29.78 1.70 9.88
N TRP A 419 29.86 2.92 9.34
CA TRP A 419 30.87 3.89 9.74
C TRP A 419 30.24 5.13 10.37
N LYS A 420 30.48 5.31 11.68
CA LYS A 420 30.19 6.55 12.42
C LYS A 420 31.53 7.27 12.59
N PRO A 421 31.82 8.33 11.82
CA PRO A 421 33.06 9.07 12.01
C PRO A 421 33.07 9.66 13.43
N THR A 422 33.92 9.12 14.29
CA THR A 422 34.20 9.66 15.62
C THR A 422 35.04 10.92 15.46
N GLY A 423 34.40 12.07 15.22
CA GLY A 423 34.90 13.46 15.40
C GLY A 423 36.14 13.88 14.59
N THR A 424 37.17 13.06 14.57
CA THR A 424 38.35 13.10 13.71
C THR A 424 38.10 12.24 12.48
N GLN A 425 38.22 12.84 11.29
CA GLN A 425 37.98 12.23 9.98
C GLN A 425 38.98 11.12 9.64
N LYS A 426 38.95 9.96 10.31
CA LYS A 426 39.78 8.80 9.93
C LYS A 426 39.00 7.86 9.03
N THR A 427 39.50 7.62 7.83
CA THR A 427 38.89 6.69 6.87
C THR A 427 38.92 5.25 7.40
N ALA A 428 38.00 4.39 6.95
CA ALA A 428 37.98 2.97 7.35
C ALA A 428 39.32 2.24 7.10
N THR A 429 40.05 2.64 6.05
CA THR A 429 41.38 2.12 5.74
C THR A 429 42.41 2.48 6.81
N GLU A 430 42.32 3.66 7.40
CA GLU A 430 43.21 4.12 8.47
C GLU A 430 42.90 3.43 9.80
N GLU A 431 41.63 3.19 10.12
CA GLU A 431 41.24 2.44 11.31
C GLU A 431 41.71 0.98 11.24
N ILE A 432 41.53 0.30 10.10
CA ILE A 432 42.06 -1.06 9.90
C ILE A 432 43.58 -1.05 10.05
N LYS A 433 44.27 -0.03 9.51
CA LYS A 433 45.73 0.09 9.63
C LYS A 433 46.15 0.26 11.09
N ILE A 434 45.45 1.10 11.86
CA ILE A 434 45.73 1.32 13.29
C ILE A 434 45.49 0.04 14.10
N ALA A 435 44.37 -0.64 13.89
CA ALA A 435 44.04 -1.88 14.58
C ALA A 435 45.06 -3.00 14.28
N VAL A 436 45.50 -3.10 13.03
CA VAL A 436 46.56 -4.05 12.64
C VAL A 436 47.90 -3.70 13.30
N GLU A 437 48.28 -2.42 13.38
CA GLU A 437 49.54 -2.04 14.05
C GLU A 437 49.47 -2.26 15.57
N GLN A 438 48.32 -2.04 16.21
CA GLN A 438 48.13 -2.36 17.63
C GLN A 438 48.27 -3.86 17.89
N ARG A 439 47.56 -4.71 17.13
CA ARG A 439 47.67 -6.18 17.27
C ARG A 439 49.03 -6.73 16.85
N LEU A 440 49.78 -6.03 15.99
CA LEU A 440 51.12 -6.44 15.59
C LEU A 440 52.10 -6.36 16.77
N LEU A 441 51.95 -5.38 17.66
CA LEU A 441 52.80 -5.24 18.85
C LEU A 441 52.57 -6.38 19.85
N ASP A 442 51.35 -6.90 19.93
CA ASP A 442 50.97 -8.01 20.82
C ASP A 442 51.19 -9.39 20.18
N ASN A 443 51.66 -9.47 18.92
CA ASN A 443 51.84 -10.72 18.22
C ASN A 443 53.14 -11.43 18.67
N GLU A 444 53.01 -12.64 19.22
CA GLU A 444 54.11 -13.41 19.80
C GLU A 444 55.25 -13.69 18.80
N GLU A 445 54.92 -14.01 17.54
CA GLU A 445 55.92 -14.26 16.50
C GLU A 445 56.69 -12.97 16.15
N TYR A 446 55.99 -11.83 16.07
CA TYR A 446 56.63 -10.55 15.85
C TYR A 446 57.53 -10.13 17.02
N ALA A 447 57.09 -10.37 18.26
CA ALA A 447 57.89 -10.11 19.46
C ALA A 447 59.19 -10.93 19.46
N GLN A 448 59.13 -12.23 19.11
CA GLN A 448 60.32 -13.08 18.99
C GLN A 448 61.30 -12.60 17.91
N LEU A 449 60.79 -12.08 16.78
CA LEU A 449 61.62 -11.49 15.73
C LEU A 449 62.33 -10.22 16.21
N GLU A 450 61.68 -9.41 17.04
CA GLU A 450 62.30 -8.23 17.66
C GLU A 450 63.36 -8.63 18.70
N THR A 451 63.09 -9.60 19.57
CA THR A 451 64.06 -10.12 20.54
C THR A 451 65.30 -10.69 19.86
N THR A 452 65.11 -11.49 18.80
CA THR A 452 66.23 -12.05 18.03
C THR A 452 67.05 -10.95 17.36
N LEU A 453 66.40 -9.88 16.88
CA LEU A 453 67.11 -8.73 16.32
C LEU A 453 67.90 -8.00 17.40
N GLU A 454 67.32 -7.80 18.58
CA GLU A 454 67.97 -7.19 19.73
C GLU A 454 69.24 -7.95 20.13
N ASP A 455 69.17 -9.28 20.21
CA ASP A 455 70.31 -10.17 20.53
C ASP A 455 71.42 -10.10 19.48
N ILE A 456 71.05 -10.10 18.19
CA ILE A 456 72.03 -9.93 17.10
C ILE A 456 72.70 -8.56 17.21
N LEU A 457 71.94 -7.48 17.44
CA LEU A 457 72.50 -6.15 17.58
C LEU A 457 73.40 -6.03 18.81
N ARG A 458 73.06 -6.70 19.91
CA ARG A 458 73.89 -6.76 21.12
C ARG A 458 75.20 -7.48 20.85
N SER A 459 75.15 -8.59 20.10
CA SER A 459 76.34 -9.32 19.64
C SER A 459 77.22 -8.46 18.72
N CYS A 460 76.60 -7.72 17.77
CA CYS A 460 77.31 -6.79 16.91
C CYS A 460 77.96 -5.64 17.70
N HIS A 461 77.25 -5.08 18.69
CA HIS A 461 77.76 -4.00 19.51
C HIS A 461 78.95 -4.44 20.36
N GLN A 462 78.84 -5.58 21.04
CA GLN A 462 79.93 -6.15 21.82
C GLN A 462 81.16 -6.43 20.94
N PHE A 463 80.96 -7.05 19.77
CA PHE A 463 82.06 -7.32 18.83
C PHE A 463 82.75 -6.03 18.37
N LEU A 464 81.98 -4.98 18.05
CA LEU A 464 82.54 -3.69 17.64
C LEU A 464 83.26 -2.97 18.79
N GLN A 465 82.82 -3.16 20.03
CA GLN A 465 83.48 -2.64 21.23
C GLN A 465 84.80 -3.38 21.52
N ASP A 466 84.80 -4.71 21.41
CA ASP A 466 85.98 -5.56 21.60
C ASP A 466 87.09 -5.28 20.57
N ASN A 467 86.72 -4.74 19.40
CA ASN A 467 87.64 -4.34 18.33
C ASN A 467 87.94 -2.83 18.31
N GLU A 468 87.58 -2.09 19.37
CA GLU A 468 87.82 -0.63 19.52
C GLU A 468 87.19 0.25 18.41
N VAL A 469 86.20 -0.27 17.69
CA VAL A 469 85.49 0.46 16.62
C VAL A 469 84.41 1.39 17.20
N VAL A 470 83.86 1.00 18.35
CA VAL A 470 82.85 1.75 19.10
C VAL A 470 83.40 1.99 20.51
N ALA A 471 83.32 3.24 20.99
CA ALA A 471 83.80 3.59 22.32
C ALA A 471 82.98 2.90 23.42
N GLU A 472 83.59 2.64 24.58
CA GLU A 472 82.92 2.05 25.75
C GLU A 472 81.73 2.90 26.26
N GLU A 473 81.77 4.21 25.97
CA GLU A 473 80.75 5.19 26.34
C GLU A 473 79.53 5.21 25.40
N ASP A 474 79.62 4.56 24.23
CA ASP A 474 78.55 4.54 23.23
C ASP A 474 77.43 3.58 23.70
N SER A 475 76.34 4.14 24.22
CA SER A 475 75.23 3.34 24.75
C SER A 475 74.56 2.47 23.68
N TYR A 476 74.39 1.18 23.97
CA TYR A 476 73.56 0.27 23.20
C TYR A 476 72.13 0.81 23.02
N GLY A 477 71.56 0.65 21.83
CA GLY A 477 70.15 0.97 21.60
C GLY A 477 69.49 0.14 20.50
N HIS A 478 68.29 -0.35 20.78
CA HIS A 478 67.45 -1.04 19.81
C HIS A 478 66.70 -0.03 18.94
N SER A 479 67.35 0.44 17.87
CA SER A 479 66.74 1.38 16.91
C SER A 479 67.14 1.08 15.47
N THR A 480 66.30 1.47 14.51
CA THR A 480 66.60 1.35 13.07
C THR A 480 67.87 2.12 12.67
N ARG A 481 68.16 3.23 13.37
CA ARG A 481 69.41 4.00 13.19
C ARG A 481 70.63 3.19 13.60
N ASN A 482 70.54 2.43 14.69
CA ASN A 482 71.64 1.59 15.17
C ASN A 482 71.82 0.33 14.31
N VAL A 483 70.74 -0.25 13.78
CA VAL A 483 70.83 -1.32 12.76
C VAL A 483 71.64 -0.85 11.56
N ALA A 484 71.37 0.36 11.05
CA ALA A 484 72.12 0.94 9.93
C ALA A 484 73.58 1.23 10.33
N LYS A 485 73.81 1.85 11.49
CA LYS A 485 75.15 2.14 12.04
C LYS A 485 76.00 0.87 12.15
N TYR A 486 75.51 -0.18 12.80
CA TYR A 486 76.29 -1.42 12.96
C TYR A 486 76.50 -2.14 11.63
N ARG A 487 75.54 -2.09 10.71
CA ARG A 487 75.72 -2.66 9.37
C ARG A 487 76.80 -1.93 8.57
N GLU A 488 76.89 -0.61 8.70
CA GLU A 488 77.93 0.21 8.07
C GLU A 488 79.30 -0.08 8.67
N LEU A 489 79.40 -0.10 10.01
CA LEU A 489 80.64 -0.39 10.73
C LEU A 489 81.17 -1.80 10.46
N LEU A 490 80.29 -2.81 10.36
CA LEU A 490 80.68 -4.18 9.99
C LEU A 490 81.09 -4.33 8.52
N ASN A 491 80.82 -3.33 7.67
CA ASN A 491 81.27 -3.28 6.28
C ASN A 491 82.55 -2.46 6.08
N ASP A 492 83.05 -1.78 7.11
CA ASP A 492 84.32 -1.06 7.07
C ASP A 492 85.48 -2.04 6.77
N ASP A 493 86.39 -1.66 5.88
CA ASP A 493 87.46 -2.52 5.38
C ASP A 493 88.36 -3.05 6.51
N VAL A 494 88.54 -2.29 7.59
CA VAL A 494 89.35 -2.70 8.75
C VAL A 494 88.67 -3.82 9.55
N VAL A 495 87.35 -3.70 9.73
CA VAL A 495 86.54 -4.64 10.53
C VAL A 495 86.20 -5.89 9.72
N LYS A 496 85.99 -5.72 8.41
CA LYS A 496 85.61 -6.77 7.47
C LYS A 496 86.69 -7.85 7.27
N MET A 497 87.96 -7.53 7.56
CA MET A 497 89.06 -8.49 7.54
C MET A 497 89.10 -9.42 8.77
N GLN A 498 88.35 -9.11 9.84
CA GLN A 498 88.25 -9.99 11.01
C GLN A 498 87.44 -11.25 10.69
N ILE A 499 87.88 -12.39 11.24
CA ILE A 499 87.33 -13.72 10.92
C ILE A 499 85.82 -13.83 11.23
N GLU A 500 85.34 -13.16 12.29
CA GLU A 500 83.96 -13.26 12.76
C GLU A 500 82.99 -12.30 12.05
N THR A 501 83.50 -11.25 11.40
CA THR A 501 82.70 -10.19 10.76
C THR A 501 81.77 -10.69 9.65
N PRO A 502 82.22 -11.54 8.69
CA PRO A 502 81.34 -12.09 7.67
C PRO A 502 80.18 -12.90 8.25
N GLY A 503 80.40 -13.59 9.38
CA GLY A 503 79.39 -14.37 10.08
C GLY A 503 78.31 -13.48 10.72
N LEU A 504 78.73 -12.43 11.43
CA LEU A 504 77.82 -11.47 12.08
C LEU A 504 77.02 -10.66 11.05
N LEU A 505 77.70 -10.17 10.00
CA LEU A 505 77.04 -9.40 8.94
C LEU A 505 76.02 -10.26 8.18
N LYS A 506 76.34 -11.52 7.90
CA LYS A 506 75.40 -12.46 7.28
C LYS A 506 74.20 -12.70 8.19
N ARG A 507 74.41 -13.01 9.49
CA ARG A 507 73.33 -13.21 10.46
C ARG A 507 72.40 -11.99 10.56
N LEU A 508 72.95 -10.78 10.61
CA LEU A 508 72.18 -9.55 10.64
C LEU A 508 71.36 -9.34 9.36
N ASN A 509 71.97 -9.53 8.18
CA ASN A 509 71.26 -9.36 6.90
C ASN A 509 70.17 -10.41 6.69
N ASP A 510 70.46 -11.67 6.99
CA ASP A 510 69.52 -12.78 6.88
C ASP A 510 68.32 -12.56 7.82
N HIS A 511 68.56 -12.12 9.06
CA HIS A 511 67.49 -11.81 10.01
C HIS A 511 66.65 -10.60 9.60
N LEU A 512 67.27 -9.54 9.05
CA LEU A 512 66.53 -8.38 8.54
C LEU A 512 65.65 -8.74 7.34
N ALA A 513 66.14 -9.58 6.43
CA ALA A 513 65.36 -10.09 5.31
C ALA A 513 64.20 -10.97 5.80
N HIS A 514 64.48 -11.88 6.74
CA HIS A 514 63.47 -12.74 7.35
C HIS A 514 62.39 -11.93 8.08
N ARG A 515 62.78 -11.00 8.95
CA ARG A 515 61.90 -10.09 9.68
C ARG A 515 61.01 -9.27 8.75
N LYS A 516 61.56 -8.75 7.64
CA LYS A 516 60.78 -7.96 6.66
C LYS A 516 59.68 -8.81 6.01
N THR A 517 60.01 -10.03 5.62
CA THR A 517 59.06 -10.97 5.01
C THR A 517 58.01 -11.42 6.02
N ARG A 518 58.41 -11.88 7.21
CA ARG A 518 57.48 -12.34 8.25
C ARG A 518 56.59 -11.23 8.78
N ARG A 519 57.12 -10.02 8.98
CA ARG A 519 56.29 -8.86 9.36
C ARG A 519 55.20 -8.58 8.31
N ARG A 520 55.51 -8.73 7.02
CA ARG A 520 54.50 -8.59 5.95
C ARG A 520 53.44 -9.68 6.06
N ASP A 521 53.85 -10.92 6.26
CA ASP A 521 52.94 -12.07 6.36
C ASP A 521 52.02 -11.95 7.59
N ILE A 522 52.58 -11.61 8.76
CA ILE A 522 51.85 -11.37 10.01
C ILE A 522 50.85 -10.23 9.82
N ARG A 523 51.24 -9.12 9.17
CA ARG A 523 50.30 -8.00 8.88
C ARG A 523 49.17 -8.41 7.95
N ILE A 524 49.43 -9.26 6.96
CA ILE A 524 48.39 -9.77 6.05
C ILE A 524 47.42 -10.67 6.83
N ALA A 525 47.94 -11.57 7.67
CA ALA A 525 47.14 -12.44 8.53
C ALA A 525 46.28 -11.64 9.52
N LEU A 526 46.89 -10.70 10.27
CA LEU A 526 46.19 -9.81 11.19
C LEU A 526 45.19 -8.92 10.48
N LYS A 527 45.48 -8.42 9.28
CA LYS A 527 44.51 -7.65 8.49
C LYS A 527 43.30 -8.51 8.12
N LYS A 528 43.53 -9.77 7.72
CA LYS A 528 42.45 -10.71 7.45
C LYS A 528 41.62 -10.94 8.71
N GLU A 529 42.26 -11.19 9.85
CA GLU A 529 41.60 -11.40 11.15
C GLU A 529 40.81 -10.18 11.62
N VAL A 530 41.39 -8.97 11.56
CA VAL A 530 40.69 -7.71 11.90
C VAL A 530 39.47 -7.51 11.00
N ILE A 531 39.60 -7.76 9.69
CA ILE A 531 38.46 -7.70 8.76
C ILE A 531 37.43 -8.79 9.10
N GLU A 532 37.86 -10.01 9.42
CA GLU A 532 36.98 -11.11 9.83
C GLU A 532 36.24 -10.75 11.13
N THR A 533 36.92 -10.12 12.09
CA THR A 533 36.34 -9.67 13.37
C THR A 533 35.32 -8.55 13.11
N MET A 534 35.66 -7.56 12.30
CA MET A 534 34.73 -6.50 11.88
C MET A 534 33.54 -7.07 11.09
N LYS A 535 33.77 -8.10 10.27
CA LYS A 535 32.73 -8.83 9.54
C LYS A 535 31.86 -9.65 10.47
N SER A 536 32.39 -10.34 11.48
CA SER A 536 31.61 -11.12 12.44
C SER A 536 30.80 -10.21 13.36
N ASP A 537 31.35 -9.06 13.76
CA ASP A 537 30.64 -8.03 14.51
C ASP A 537 29.51 -7.42 13.65
N SER A 538 29.74 -7.28 12.35
CA SER A 538 28.73 -6.83 11.37
C SER A 538 27.73 -7.92 10.99
N ALA A 539 28.14 -9.19 10.94
CA ALA A 539 27.32 -10.35 10.62
C ALA A 539 26.41 -10.69 11.80
N GLY A 540 26.87 -10.54 13.04
CA GLY A 540 25.98 -10.55 14.22
C GLY A 540 24.89 -9.48 14.16
N GLN A 541 25.10 -8.39 13.40
CA GLN A 541 24.10 -7.36 13.12
C GLN A 541 23.27 -7.61 11.84
N GLN A 542 23.79 -8.36 10.85
CA GLN A 542 23.13 -8.63 9.56
C GLN A 542 22.41 -9.99 9.48
N GLN A 543 22.81 -10.99 10.26
CA GLN A 543 22.21 -12.34 10.28
C GLN A 543 20.82 -12.35 10.94
N ALA A 544 20.39 -11.21 11.50
CA ALA A 544 18.99 -10.94 11.83
C ALA A 544 18.11 -10.61 10.59
N CYS A 545 18.69 -10.42 9.40
CA CYS A 545 17.99 -9.74 8.31
C CYS A 545 18.00 -10.43 6.93
N ASN A 546 18.73 -11.51 6.67
CA ASN A 546 18.74 -12.11 5.33
C ASN A 546 19.16 -13.59 5.33
N PHE A 547 18.21 -14.48 5.05
CA PHE A 547 18.47 -15.82 4.54
C PHE A 547 17.73 -15.96 3.20
N ASN A 548 18.45 -16.52 2.22
CA ASN A 548 18.03 -17.03 0.91
C ASN A 548 18.02 -16.06 -0.28
N ALA A 549 19.05 -16.15 -1.11
CA ALA A 549 18.93 -16.31 -2.55
C ALA A 549 20.29 -16.82 -3.09
N SER A 550 20.30 -18.04 -3.64
CA SER A 550 21.41 -18.58 -4.43
C SER A 550 21.00 -18.59 -5.90
N ASP A 551 22.03 -18.41 -6.73
CA ASP A 551 22.05 -18.29 -8.19
C ASP A 551 21.31 -19.42 -8.93
N ASP A 552 20.73 -19.08 -10.09
CA ASP A 552 20.99 -19.79 -11.34
C ASP A 552 20.35 -19.06 -12.55
N ASP A 553 21.17 -18.92 -13.58
CA ASP A 553 20.87 -18.40 -14.93
C ASP A 553 20.05 -19.42 -15.74
N GLU A 554 19.19 -18.94 -16.63
CA GLU A 554 19.16 -19.33 -18.06
C GLU A 554 17.98 -18.68 -18.80
N THR A 555 18.26 -18.34 -20.05
CA THR A 555 17.52 -17.60 -21.07
C THR A 555 16.21 -18.26 -21.50
N ASP A 556 15.24 -17.48 -22.00
CA ASP A 556 14.62 -17.72 -23.32
C ASP A 556 13.47 -16.76 -23.65
N GLU A 557 13.21 -16.70 -24.96
CA GLU A 557 12.57 -15.67 -25.78
C GLU A 557 11.02 -15.76 -25.79
N ASP A 558 10.35 -14.63 -26.08
CA ASP A 558 9.29 -14.51 -27.11
C ASP A 558 8.26 -13.37 -26.89
N GLU A 559 8.17 -12.53 -27.92
CA GLU A 559 6.99 -12.19 -28.76
C GLU A 559 5.60 -12.29 -28.08
N ASP A 560 4.66 -11.34 -28.13
CA ASP A 560 4.24 -10.48 -29.23
C ASP A 560 3.12 -9.55 -28.68
N MET A 561 3.19 -8.24 -28.94
CA MET A 561 2.22 -7.24 -28.46
C MET A 561 1.54 -6.57 -29.65
N ASN A 562 0.28 -6.94 -29.91
CA ASN A 562 -0.57 -6.20 -30.81
C ASN A 562 -0.97 -4.86 -30.17
N GLN A 563 -0.42 -3.79 -30.74
CA GLN A 563 -0.81 -2.40 -30.55
C GLN A 563 -2.09 -2.13 -31.34
N ASP A 564 -3.11 -1.59 -30.66
CA ASP A 564 -4.14 -0.79 -31.33
C ASP A 564 -3.92 0.68 -30.95
N VAL A 565 -3.45 1.43 -31.95
CA VAL A 565 -3.31 2.89 -31.94
C VAL A 565 -4.47 3.46 -32.76
N ASN A 566 -5.31 4.28 -32.12
CA ASN A 566 -5.93 5.50 -32.67
C ASN A 566 -6.82 6.10 -31.56
N ALA A 567 -6.45 7.27 -31.01
CA ALA A 567 -6.87 8.61 -31.47
C ALA A 567 -8.39 8.79 -31.29
N GLY A 568 -8.93 9.73 -30.53
CA GLY A 568 -8.42 10.97 -29.95
C GLY A 568 -9.56 11.98 -30.05
N SER A 569 -10.00 12.53 -28.93
CA SER A 569 -10.60 13.88 -28.88
C SER A 569 -10.25 14.47 -27.52
N ASN A 570 -9.48 15.56 -27.54
CA ASN A 570 -9.11 16.36 -26.38
C ASN A 570 -10.23 17.37 -26.09
N ASP A 571 -11.47 16.89 -25.96
CA ASP A 571 -12.58 17.75 -25.58
C ASP A 571 -12.82 17.60 -24.08
N GLU A 572 -12.80 18.74 -23.38
CA GLU A 572 -13.24 18.83 -22.00
C GLU A 572 -14.69 18.35 -21.90
N PRO A 573 -15.07 17.60 -20.85
CA PRO A 573 -16.42 17.05 -20.74
C PRO A 573 -17.45 18.17 -20.74
N ASP A 574 -18.48 18.09 -21.59
CA ASP A 574 -19.53 19.12 -21.72
C ASP A 574 -20.24 19.46 -20.39
N SER A 575 -20.15 18.59 -19.38
CA SER A 575 -20.62 18.86 -18.02
C SER A 575 -19.89 19.99 -17.29
N TRP A 576 -18.75 20.47 -17.82
CA TRP A 576 -17.99 21.59 -17.26
C TRP A 576 -18.48 22.95 -17.78
N LYS A 577 -19.20 22.98 -18.91
CA LYS A 577 -19.76 24.22 -19.48
C LYS A 577 -20.98 24.74 -18.72
N THR A 578 -21.52 23.96 -17.78
CA THR A 578 -22.74 24.28 -17.01
C THR A 578 -22.46 24.82 -15.60
N ILE A 579 -21.19 25.05 -15.23
CA ILE A 579 -20.85 25.67 -13.95
C ILE A 579 -20.68 27.16 -14.22
N GLU A 580 -21.59 27.99 -13.71
CA GLU A 580 -21.47 29.45 -13.76
C GLU A 580 -20.18 29.89 -13.05
N GLU A 581 -19.40 30.77 -13.69
CA GLU A 581 -18.03 31.18 -13.27
C GLU A 581 -17.95 31.85 -11.88
N ASP A 582 -19.08 32.09 -11.20
CA ASP A 582 -19.15 32.89 -9.96
C ASP A 582 -19.34 32.08 -8.66
N HIS A 583 -19.32 30.74 -8.71
CA HIS A 583 -19.38 29.92 -7.49
C HIS A 583 -17.99 29.60 -6.92
N ILE A 584 -17.44 30.59 -6.20
CA ILE A 584 -16.26 30.41 -5.35
C ILE A 584 -16.65 29.56 -4.14
N LEU A 585 -16.14 28.32 -4.09
CA LEU A 585 -16.01 27.56 -2.85
C LEU A 585 -15.01 28.29 -1.94
N VAL A 586 -15.52 29.06 -0.98
CA VAL A 586 -14.69 29.68 0.05
C VAL A 586 -14.15 28.57 0.96
N ALA A 587 -12.91 28.14 0.68
CA ALA A 587 -12.09 27.51 1.69
C ALA A 587 -11.90 28.52 2.82
N LEU A 588 -12.23 28.12 4.05
CA LEU A 588 -12.01 28.94 5.24
C LEU A 588 -10.50 29.02 5.47
N ASP A 589 -9.86 30.05 4.92
CA ASP A 589 -8.51 30.42 5.30
C ASP A 589 -8.52 30.86 6.76
N ASN A 590 -7.86 30.07 7.60
CA ASN A 590 -7.56 30.40 8.98
C ASN A 590 -6.41 31.42 9.00
N GLU A 591 -6.67 32.64 8.54
CA GLU A 591 -5.72 33.76 8.61
C GLU A 591 -5.66 34.29 10.04
N GLY A 592 -4.69 33.78 10.81
CA GLY A 592 -4.39 34.31 12.15
C GLY A 592 -3.19 33.72 12.86
N ALA A 593 -2.38 32.85 12.22
CA ALA A 593 -1.19 32.27 12.85
C ALA A 593 0.08 32.99 12.38
N SER A 594 0.61 33.84 13.25
CA SER A 594 1.91 34.51 13.12
C SER A 594 3.04 33.51 12.84
N THR A 595 3.97 33.90 11.97
CA THR A 595 5.06 33.10 11.38
C THR A 595 6.22 32.73 12.32
N GLU A 596 6.11 32.97 13.63
CA GLU A 596 7.21 32.74 14.58
C GLU A 596 7.22 31.35 15.25
N ASP A 597 6.18 30.51 15.09
CA ASP A 597 6.10 29.20 15.75
C ASP A 597 6.12 28.00 14.79
N LYS A 598 7.04 28.02 13.82
CA LYS A 598 7.24 26.88 12.89
C LYS A 598 7.70 25.58 13.59
N GLY A 599 8.06 25.66 14.87
CA GLY A 599 8.47 24.51 15.69
C GLY A 599 7.32 23.63 16.16
N ASP A 600 6.09 24.16 16.32
CA ASP A 600 5.00 23.41 16.97
C ASP A 600 3.99 22.75 16.01
N THR A 601 4.05 22.98 14.69
CA THR A 601 3.07 22.39 13.76
C THR A 601 3.16 20.87 13.70
N ARG A 602 4.39 20.31 13.65
CA ARG A 602 4.60 18.84 13.64
C ARG A 602 4.26 18.21 14.97
N ALA A 603 4.64 18.84 16.08
CA ALA A 603 4.32 18.35 17.42
C ALA A 603 2.81 18.40 17.68
N THR A 604 2.13 19.46 17.23
CA THR A 604 0.67 19.59 17.26
C THR A 604 0.00 18.48 16.44
N PHE A 605 0.43 18.25 15.20
CA PHE A 605 -0.11 17.16 14.38
C PHE A 605 0.07 15.78 15.04
N ILE A 606 1.25 15.50 15.61
CA ILE A 606 1.50 14.25 16.34
C ILE A 606 0.53 14.12 17.52
N LYS A 607 0.38 15.17 18.33
CA LYS A 607 -0.57 15.17 19.45
C LYS A 607 -2.00 14.94 18.97
N GLU A 608 -2.45 15.68 17.95
CA GLU A 608 -3.77 15.52 17.35
C GLU A 608 -4.00 14.09 16.87
N TRP A 609 -3.07 13.53 16.09
CA TRP A 609 -3.14 12.14 15.65
C TRP A 609 -3.28 11.19 16.83
N MET A 610 -2.41 11.30 17.84
CA MET A 610 -2.43 10.41 19.01
C MET A 610 -3.71 10.56 19.84
N HIS A 611 -4.34 11.74 19.84
CA HIS A 611 -5.61 12.01 20.51
C HIS A 611 -6.85 11.59 19.71
N LEU A 612 -6.72 11.32 18.40
CA LEU A 612 -7.80 10.72 17.60
C LEU A 612 -8.02 9.26 18.02
N ALA A 613 -8.87 9.07 19.02
CA ALA A 613 -9.31 7.78 19.52
C ALA A 613 -10.83 7.67 19.45
N ASP A 614 -11.33 6.44 19.30
CA ASP A 614 -12.76 6.17 19.32
C ASP A 614 -13.39 6.78 20.57
N SER A 615 -14.49 7.49 20.37
CA SER A 615 -15.21 8.17 21.44
C SER A 615 -16.67 7.80 21.40
N ASP A 616 -17.17 7.26 22.52
CA ASP A 616 -18.60 7.00 22.70
C ASP A 616 -19.41 8.31 22.82
N LEU A 617 -18.73 9.43 23.10
CA LEU A 617 -19.34 10.74 23.20
C LEU A 617 -19.57 11.31 21.80
N ARG A 618 -20.83 11.26 21.33
CA ARG A 618 -21.16 11.85 20.02
C ARG A 618 -20.92 13.37 20.02
N ARG A 619 -20.09 13.92 19.13
CA ARG A 619 -19.68 15.36 19.09
C ARG A 619 -20.18 16.08 17.84
N SER A 620 -21.42 15.84 17.42
CA SER A 620 -22.03 16.82 16.50
C SER A 620 -22.15 18.12 17.28
N LYS A 621 -21.32 19.12 16.99
CA LYS A 621 -21.37 20.44 17.63
C LYS A 621 -22.41 21.33 16.93
N ILE A 622 -23.59 20.77 16.63
CA ILE A 622 -24.59 21.45 15.80
C ILE A 622 -25.32 22.48 16.65
N LYS A 623 -25.27 23.75 16.25
CA LYS A 623 -26.06 24.82 16.88
C LYS A 623 -27.39 24.98 16.13
N CYS A 624 -28.49 25.16 16.85
CA CYS A 624 -29.78 25.34 16.22
C CYS A 624 -29.94 26.75 15.65
N LEU A 625 -29.95 26.87 14.33
CA LEU A 625 -30.16 28.16 13.63
C LEU A 625 -31.47 28.83 14.06
N ARG A 626 -32.55 28.06 14.23
CA ARG A 626 -33.83 28.60 14.73
C ARG A 626 -33.67 29.21 16.13
N CYS A 627 -33.02 28.53 17.07
CA CYS A 627 -32.73 29.11 18.38
C CYS A 627 -31.95 30.42 18.28
N ARG A 628 -30.86 30.44 17.47
CA ARG A 628 -30.00 31.61 17.30
C ARG A 628 -30.75 32.82 16.75
N LEU A 629 -31.63 32.61 15.78
CA LEU A 629 -32.39 33.67 15.11
C LEU A 629 -33.55 34.22 15.95
N TYR A 630 -34.12 33.43 16.87
CA TYR A 630 -35.26 33.88 17.66
C TYR A 630 -34.85 34.87 18.77
N PRO A 631 -35.41 36.10 18.79
CA PRO A 631 -35.07 37.10 19.81
C PRO A 631 -35.45 36.66 21.23
N THR A 632 -36.53 35.91 21.38
CA THR A 632 -37.07 35.48 22.68
C THR A 632 -36.39 34.22 23.24
N MET A 633 -35.37 33.69 22.57
CA MET A 633 -34.63 32.50 23.02
C MET A 633 -33.50 32.91 24.00
N PRO A 634 -33.34 32.24 25.16
CA PRO A 634 -32.22 32.50 26.07
C PRO A 634 -30.86 32.26 25.41
N GLN A 635 -29.83 33.02 25.80
CA GLN A 635 -28.49 32.90 25.24
C GLN A 635 -27.91 31.49 25.40
N GLU A 636 -28.11 30.86 26.56
CA GLU A 636 -27.73 29.46 26.80
C GLU A 636 -28.33 28.50 25.76
N ALA A 637 -29.58 28.71 25.34
CA ALA A 637 -30.24 27.88 24.32
C ALA A 637 -29.77 28.20 22.90
N LYS A 638 -29.27 29.42 22.64
CA LYS A 638 -28.66 29.82 21.37
C LYS A 638 -27.27 29.21 21.19
N ASP A 639 -26.50 29.13 22.27
CA ASP A 639 -25.13 28.61 22.26
C ASP A 639 -25.06 27.09 22.45
N LYS A 640 -26.17 26.46 22.85
CA LYS A 640 -26.26 25.02 23.04
C LYS A 640 -25.90 24.25 21.77
N GLU A 641 -24.89 23.40 21.92
CA GLU A 641 -24.47 22.44 20.90
C GLU A 641 -25.23 21.13 21.05
N TRP A 642 -25.70 20.60 19.93
CA TRP A 642 -26.55 19.42 19.86
C TRP A 642 -25.91 18.32 19.03
N ILE A 643 -25.88 17.11 19.59
CA ILE A 643 -25.63 15.91 18.80
C ILE A 643 -26.78 15.70 17.81
N LEU A 644 -26.53 15.21 16.58
CA LEU A 644 -27.50 15.17 15.48
C LEU A 644 -28.85 14.53 15.85
N VAL A 645 -28.83 13.43 16.61
CA VAL A 645 -30.07 12.76 17.06
C VAL A 645 -30.89 13.66 18.01
N LYS A 646 -30.23 14.31 18.98
CA LYS A 646 -30.89 15.26 19.87
C LYS A 646 -31.26 16.55 19.15
N TYR A 647 -30.48 16.95 18.15
CA TYR A 647 -30.79 18.08 17.27
C TYR A 647 -32.08 17.83 16.50
N ASN A 648 -32.22 16.68 15.86
CA ASN A 648 -33.44 16.29 15.15
C ASN A 648 -34.65 16.20 16.09
N THR A 649 -34.44 15.68 17.31
CA THR A 649 -35.49 15.65 18.34
C THR A 649 -35.87 17.07 18.78
N HIS A 650 -34.89 17.95 18.96
CA HIS A 650 -35.09 19.35 19.31
C HIS A 650 -35.82 20.12 18.21
N LEU A 651 -35.49 19.89 16.92
CA LEU A 651 -36.21 20.48 15.80
C LEU A 651 -37.67 20.05 15.72
N LYS A 652 -37.97 18.81 16.13
CA LYS A 652 -39.34 18.26 16.22
C LYS A 652 -40.07 18.67 17.50
N SER A 653 -39.37 19.19 18.50
CA SER A 653 -39.96 19.58 19.77
C SER A 653 -40.78 20.87 19.65
N GLU A 654 -41.70 21.08 20.60
CA GLU A 654 -42.51 22.30 20.66
C GLU A 654 -41.71 23.56 21.00
N VAL A 655 -40.40 23.48 21.23
CA VAL A 655 -39.53 24.61 21.56
C VAL A 655 -39.62 25.72 20.49
N HIS A 656 -39.74 25.32 19.22
CA HIS A 656 -39.86 26.23 18.07
C HIS A 656 -41.31 26.56 17.70
N SER A 657 -42.30 25.98 18.37
CA SER A 657 -43.71 26.28 18.10
C SER A 657 -44.03 27.74 18.37
N ARG A 658 -44.97 28.31 17.61
CA ARG A 658 -45.42 29.69 17.78
C ARG A 658 -45.99 29.93 19.18
N LYS A 659 -46.71 28.95 19.74
CA LYS A 659 -47.23 28.96 21.11
C LYS A 659 -46.11 29.09 22.14
N SER A 660 -45.03 28.33 22.01
CA SER A 660 -43.85 28.44 22.88
C SER A 660 -43.11 29.77 22.71
N GLN A 661 -43.04 30.31 21.49
CA GLN A 661 -42.46 31.63 21.24
C GLN A 661 -43.25 32.74 21.95
N LEU A 662 -44.59 32.72 21.83
CA LEU A 662 -45.48 33.67 22.49
C LEU A 662 -45.42 33.53 24.02
N ARG A 663 -45.31 32.30 24.54
CA ARG A 663 -45.08 32.06 25.97
C ARG A 663 -43.80 32.73 26.46
N ARG A 664 -42.70 32.62 25.72
CA ARG A 664 -41.42 33.25 26.08
C ARG A 664 -41.49 34.77 25.98
N ALA A 665 -42.09 35.31 24.92
CA ALA A 665 -42.33 36.75 24.77
C ALA A 665 -43.13 37.31 25.95
N PHE A 666 -44.20 36.60 26.34
CA PHE A 666 -45.02 36.96 27.50
C PHE A 666 -44.21 36.98 28.79
N MET A 667 -43.36 35.98 29.04
CA MET A 667 -42.52 35.93 30.24
C MET A 667 -41.53 37.10 30.30
N ILE A 668 -40.95 37.49 29.16
CA ILE A 668 -40.07 38.67 29.06
C ILE A 668 -40.85 39.95 29.42
N MET A 669 -42.01 40.16 28.80
CA MET A 669 -42.86 41.32 29.11
C MET A 669 -43.35 41.34 30.57
N GLN A 670 -43.59 40.16 31.14
CA GLN A 670 -44.04 40.03 32.53
C GLN A 670 -42.92 40.37 33.52
N GLN A 671 -41.67 40.06 33.21
CA GLN A 671 -40.53 40.40 34.08
C GLN A 671 -40.38 41.92 34.26
N GLU A 672 -40.75 42.71 33.26
CA GLU A 672 -40.62 44.17 33.31
C GLU A 672 -41.70 44.83 34.18
N ASN A 673 -42.95 44.33 34.15
CA ASN A 673 -44.12 45.04 34.71
C ASN A 673 -45.00 44.19 35.66
N GLY A 674 -44.60 42.97 35.99
CA GLY A 674 -45.38 42.01 36.82
C GLY A 674 -46.62 41.43 36.13
N LYS A 675 -47.16 42.13 35.14
CA LYS A 675 -48.23 41.73 34.22
C LYS A 675 -47.80 42.00 32.79
N ALA A 676 -48.28 41.21 31.84
CA ALA A 676 -48.04 41.45 30.43
C ALA A 676 -49.37 41.66 29.71
N SER A 677 -49.42 42.71 28.89
CA SER A 677 -50.60 43.05 28.09
C SER A 677 -50.50 42.46 26.69
N CYS A 678 -51.62 41.95 26.17
CA CYS A 678 -51.71 41.54 24.78
C CYS A 678 -51.47 42.76 23.88
N PRO A 679 -50.51 42.72 22.94
CA PRO A 679 -50.20 43.87 22.11
C PRO A 679 -51.31 44.22 21.09
N LEU A 680 -52.25 43.30 20.85
CA LEU A 680 -53.32 43.48 19.86
C LEU A 680 -54.60 44.10 20.42
N CYS A 681 -54.93 43.81 21.68
CA CYS A 681 -56.16 44.30 22.32
C CYS A 681 -55.95 44.92 23.71
N SER A 682 -54.69 45.07 24.13
CA SER A 682 -54.27 45.69 25.39
C SER A 682 -54.76 45.03 26.68
N LYS A 683 -55.45 43.88 26.61
CA LYS A 683 -55.86 43.12 27.81
C LYS A 683 -54.64 42.57 28.56
N SER A 684 -54.59 42.79 29.87
CA SER A 684 -53.47 42.35 30.73
C SER A 684 -53.70 40.98 31.35
N TYR A 685 -52.64 40.17 31.41
CA TYR A 685 -52.65 38.84 31.99
C TYR A 685 -51.51 38.67 33.01
N ASN A 686 -51.80 37.91 34.06
CA ASN A 686 -50.82 37.57 35.11
C ASN A 686 -50.18 36.18 34.89
N ARG A 687 -50.74 35.37 33.98
CA ARG A 687 -50.28 34.00 33.70
C ARG A 687 -50.19 33.78 32.20
N ALA A 688 -49.11 33.13 31.77
CA ALA A 688 -48.87 32.84 30.36
C ALA A 688 -49.92 31.89 29.76
N SER A 689 -50.50 30.97 30.55
CA SER A 689 -51.56 30.07 30.09
C SER A 689 -52.82 30.86 29.70
N SER A 690 -53.26 31.78 30.56
CA SER A 690 -54.42 32.64 30.30
C SER A 690 -54.18 33.57 29.10
N PHE A 691 -52.95 34.08 28.94
CA PHE A 691 -52.58 34.84 27.76
C PHE A 691 -52.64 34.00 26.47
N LEU A 692 -52.14 32.76 26.50
CA LEU A 692 -52.17 31.89 25.31
C LEU A 692 -53.58 31.43 24.96
N GLU A 693 -54.40 31.10 25.96
CA GLU A 693 -55.82 30.79 25.76
C GLU A 693 -56.56 31.98 25.16
N HIS A 694 -56.26 33.18 25.62
CA HIS A 694 -56.75 34.41 25.02
C HIS A 694 -56.32 34.56 23.55
N VAL A 695 -55.05 34.32 23.23
CA VAL A 695 -54.56 34.38 21.85
C VAL A 695 -55.22 33.29 20.98
N GLU A 696 -55.43 32.09 21.51
CA GLU A 696 -56.13 31.01 20.82
C GLU A 696 -57.59 31.38 20.49
N GLN A 697 -58.28 32.05 21.41
CA GLN A 697 -59.69 32.40 21.24
C GLN A 697 -59.90 33.67 20.42
N LEU A 698 -59.11 34.72 20.65
CA LEU A 698 -59.36 36.05 20.09
C LEU A 698 -58.38 36.45 18.98
N HIS A 699 -57.22 35.79 18.90
CA HIS A 699 -56.17 36.09 17.91
C HIS A 699 -55.56 34.82 17.27
N PRO A 700 -56.38 33.86 16.79
CA PRO A 700 -55.89 32.58 16.28
C PRO A 700 -54.94 32.73 15.08
N GLU A 701 -55.04 33.83 14.33
CA GLU A 701 -54.12 34.18 13.24
C GLU A 701 -52.66 34.28 13.70
N GLN A 702 -52.43 34.59 14.98
CA GLN A 702 -51.08 34.70 15.55
C GLN A 702 -50.41 33.34 15.81
N LEU A 703 -51.16 32.24 15.77
CA LEU A 703 -50.66 30.89 16.08
C LEU A 703 -50.26 30.07 14.85
N TRP A 704 -50.38 30.64 13.64
CA TRP A 704 -50.02 29.97 12.39
C TRP A 704 -50.68 28.59 12.27
N LEU A 705 -51.89 28.44 12.82
CA LEU A 705 -52.74 27.30 12.52
C LEU A 705 -53.21 27.49 11.08
N THR A 706 -52.44 26.97 10.13
CA THR A 706 -52.92 26.79 8.78
C THR A 706 -54.22 26.00 8.85
N LYS A 707 -55.28 26.62 8.35
CA LYS A 707 -56.54 25.97 8.01
C LYS A 707 -56.24 24.57 7.49
N LYS A 708 -56.77 23.55 8.17
CA LYS A 708 -57.08 22.27 7.53
C LYS A 708 -57.80 22.65 6.24
N ALA A 709 -57.22 22.28 5.10
CA ALA A 709 -57.82 22.50 3.81
C ALA A 709 -59.28 22.05 3.87
N ALA A 710 -60.17 22.90 3.38
CA ALA A 710 -61.57 22.59 3.22
C ALA A 710 -61.70 21.29 2.40
N SER A 711 -62.11 20.22 3.07
CA SER A 711 -62.83 19.12 2.46
C SER A 711 -64.25 19.19 3.02
N ALA A 712 -65.10 19.93 2.31
CA ALA A 712 -66.55 19.91 2.47
C ALA A 712 -67.15 19.91 1.05
N GLY A 713 -68.05 18.97 0.83
CA GLY A 713 -68.71 18.56 -0.41
C GLY A 713 -68.56 17.04 -0.54
N ASP A 714 -69.51 16.17 -0.24
CA ASP A 714 -70.93 16.27 0.14
C ASP A 714 -71.29 15.02 0.99
N ASP A 715 -72.19 15.20 1.97
CA ASP A 715 -73.40 14.43 2.34
C ASP A 715 -73.62 13.04 1.67
N GLU A 716 -74.21 11.99 2.26
CA GLU A 716 -74.98 11.75 3.49
C GLU A 716 -75.27 10.21 3.54
N VAL A 717 -75.44 9.63 4.74
CA VAL A 717 -76.44 8.55 5.10
C VAL A 717 -76.22 7.14 4.48
N GLU A 718 -76.34 5.97 5.12
CA GLU A 718 -76.48 5.43 6.47
C GLU A 718 -76.36 3.89 6.35
N VAL A 719 -76.17 3.20 7.49
CA VAL A 719 -76.66 1.83 7.82
C VAL A 719 -75.88 0.58 7.36
N GLU A 720 -75.38 -0.11 8.39
CA GLU A 720 -75.34 -1.55 8.70
C GLU A 720 -75.33 -2.63 7.59
N GLY A 721 -74.44 -3.62 7.79
CA GLY A 721 -74.88 -5.01 7.84
C GLY A 721 -74.56 -5.93 6.64
N HIS A 722 -73.92 -7.05 6.97
CA HIS A 722 -73.94 -8.36 6.29
C HIS A 722 -73.11 -8.65 5.02
N ALA A 723 -72.12 -9.51 5.27
CA ALA A 723 -71.80 -10.78 4.61
C ALA A 723 -72.45 -11.20 3.26
N ALA A 724 -71.57 -11.88 2.50
CA ALA A 724 -71.81 -13.01 1.60
C ALA A 724 -71.95 -12.76 0.08
N GLU A 725 -71.05 -13.44 -0.63
CA GLU A 725 -71.28 -14.32 -1.79
C GLU A 725 -71.84 -13.81 -3.14
N ASN A 726 -71.04 -14.14 -4.16
CA ASN A 726 -71.40 -14.81 -5.42
C ASN A 726 -72.14 -14.11 -6.56
N SER A 727 -71.70 -14.57 -7.74
CA SER A 727 -72.41 -14.72 -9.02
C SER A 727 -72.45 -13.46 -9.91
N VAL A 728 -71.76 -13.44 -11.07
CA VAL A 728 -71.87 -14.27 -12.30
C VAL A 728 -72.92 -13.70 -13.28
N GLN A 729 -72.45 -13.53 -14.51
CA GLN A 729 -73.10 -13.67 -15.82
C GLN A 729 -73.41 -12.43 -16.69
N LYS A 730 -72.78 -12.48 -17.88
CA LYS A 730 -73.31 -12.34 -19.26
C LYS A 730 -73.83 -10.95 -19.65
N HIS A 731 -73.43 -10.38 -20.78
CA HIS A 731 -73.59 -10.92 -22.14
C HIS A 731 -72.70 -10.14 -23.13
N GLY A 732 -72.14 -10.82 -24.14
CA GLY A 732 -71.67 -10.20 -25.40
C GLY A 732 -72.85 -9.64 -26.22
N PRO A 733 -72.69 -9.25 -27.50
CA PRO A 733 -72.03 -10.04 -28.56
C PRO A 733 -71.10 -9.21 -29.49
N GLU A 734 -70.09 -9.84 -30.11
CA GLU A 734 -69.99 -10.20 -31.56
C GLU A 734 -69.68 -9.00 -32.49
N ASP A 735 -68.92 -9.10 -33.58
CA ASP A 735 -68.08 -10.14 -34.17
C ASP A 735 -67.29 -9.55 -35.36
N HIS A 736 -66.39 -10.39 -35.87
CA HIS A 736 -65.67 -10.44 -37.15
C HIS A 736 -64.16 -10.14 -37.04
N GLU A 737 -63.29 -11.16 -36.92
CA GLU A 737 -62.98 -12.28 -37.85
C GLU A 737 -62.48 -11.75 -39.22
N GLU A 738 -61.42 -12.27 -39.87
CA GLU A 738 -60.77 -13.59 -39.89
C GLU A 738 -59.23 -13.39 -40.01
N GLY A 739 -58.36 -14.25 -39.46
CA GLY A 739 -58.00 -15.59 -39.98
C GLY A 739 -56.63 -15.48 -40.69
N VAL A 740 -55.56 -16.20 -40.31
CA VAL A 740 -55.39 -17.64 -40.53
C VAL A 740 -54.48 -18.27 -39.47
N SER A 741 -54.92 -19.46 -39.06
CA SER A 741 -54.36 -20.45 -38.13
C SER A 741 -53.15 -21.24 -38.66
N PHE A 742 -52.33 -21.76 -37.75
CA PHE A 742 -52.02 -23.20 -37.75
C PHE A 742 -51.61 -23.66 -36.33
N ASP A 743 -52.43 -24.55 -35.77
CA ASP A 743 -52.23 -25.25 -34.50
C ASP A 743 -51.29 -26.46 -34.65
N GLY A 744 -50.66 -26.85 -33.55
CA GLY A 744 -49.97 -28.13 -33.43
C GLY A 744 -49.23 -28.35 -32.10
N LEU A 745 -50.01 -28.71 -31.07
CA LEU A 745 -49.73 -29.67 -29.96
C LEU A 745 -48.30 -30.24 -29.86
N SER A 746 -47.66 -30.34 -28.69
CA SER A 746 -48.12 -31.13 -27.53
C SER A 746 -47.25 -30.90 -26.29
N VAL A 747 -47.89 -31.14 -25.15
CA VAL A 747 -47.37 -31.26 -23.78
C VAL A 747 -46.52 -32.53 -23.65
N PHE A 748 -45.38 -32.47 -22.94
CA PHE A 748 -44.95 -33.47 -21.94
C PHE A 748 -43.78 -32.94 -21.10
N GLU A 749 -43.91 -33.20 -19.79
CA GLU A 749 -42.95 -33.20 -18.65
C GLU A 749 -41.60 -32.48 -18.74
#